data_AF-A0A429N7R0-F1
#
_entry.id   AF-A0A429N7R0-F1
#
_cell.length_a   1.000
_cell.length_b   1.000
_cell.length_c   1.000
_cell.angle_alpha   90.00
_cell.angle_beta   90.00
_cell.angle_gamma   90.00
#
_symmetry.space_group_name_H-M   'P 1'
#
loop_
_entity.id
_entity.type
_entity.pdbx_description
1 polymer ?
#
loop_
_entity_poly.entity_id
_entity_poly.type
_entity_poly.pdbx_seq_one_letter_code
_entity_poly.pdbx_strand_id
1 'polypeptide(L)'
;MGTLTAADRDFWAAVLTAGGATAVPRWARDPVPGVAEHEEPVPEEVAGAVRALAARLGVPARTVLLAAHAKVLAALSADEDVVTGLVTGAAHAPLPCRLPLAPRTWRELLLAVRRAETDVLTHRDFPVAALRRELGLTGPAYEAVFDPEDSAPALPEDAVLAVGHRERDGRCVLRVRYRTEVLDAAAAARIAGYHLAALDRMTADVDAEHTGQSLLSAAEVRAQLEDLAGPHRELPDARAHELFEQRVREHPGAVAAVLGERSWTYGELNARANRLARALRARGLGREDVVAVVTERNLDWLAAVLAVFKAGGVYLPVEPHFPAGRIAATLSRAGCRLVLTEPGSTAGLDEALATLPENVEKLLIGTAYAEGHAEDDLGVEVSPGQLAYIYFTSGSTGEPKGAMCEHAGMLNHLFAKIDDLGIGPGTVVAQTAPQCFDISLWQLLAALLVGGRTLLVEQDAVMDAERFVDTLARGRVAVAQVVPSYLEVLVSYLERHPRDLPDLRCVSVTGEALKRELVQRWFALRPGIRLVNAYGLTETSDDTNHEVMEAVPERVLLGRPVHNVRVYVVDPHLHLVPLGAPGLIAFSGVCVGRGYVNDPDRTREAYREDPYRPGERLYLGGDWGRWHPDGKLEFLGRRDSQVKIRGFRIEIGEIENTLLRVPGVRDGAVVVTGQAGGSARLVAFYTGRRLQAEEVQQVLGAALPSYMVPSAFHWQEALPLTANGKIDRKALTALAAHLSAPDTAAPPDGEEQDRAPRTPAERRLAAVWADVLGVPRHRVGRHDHFFDSGGTSLSAVKLTIALDRAVSLRDITRHPRLADLAALLNGPDKRRTELLQPLARPRATAQGTLVCFPHAGGNAVNFQPMASALADRGLAVYAVDLPGHDPAAPDERFAPLHQVAEQVVDEIAGLGLRRVLLWGHSAGTALAVAAARLLHARGVEVPRLFLGAQLLGTAAERRAHAVELKQQSNAEIAARLAADGGHREPGELTAAQAERVAAAYRHDCVVADHYLAALLEDPPADKPVAAVTVVVAADDPHTAGFRDRHQDWRLLADHVDLHELPAGGHYFVRTRPAEAARAVLGAAEPAAL
;
A
#
# COMPACT_ATOMS: atom_id res chain seq x y z
N MET A 1 50.31 -42.19 14.64
CA MET A 1 48.91 -41.72 14.68
C MET A 1 48.60 -41.42 16.13
N GLY A 2 48.69 -40.15 16.53
CA GLY A 2 48.37 -39.73 17.89
C GLY A 2 46.91 -40.04 18.20
N THR A 3 46.61 -40.44 19.43
CA THR A 3 45.25 -40.65 19.91
C THR A 3 44.46 -39.36 19.76
N LEU A 4 43.52 -39.32 18.80
CA LEU A 4 42.54 -38.26 18.66
C LEU A 4 41.83 -38.04 20.00
N THR A 5 41.91 -36.84 20.56
CA THR A 5 41.43 -36.55 21.91
C THR A 5 40.01 -35.96 21.90
N ALA A 6 39.28 -36.06 23.01
CA ALA A 6 38.01 -35.35 23.18
C ALA A 6 38.18 -33.83 23.01
N ALA A 7 39.34 -33.28 23.43
CA ALA A 7 39.66 -31.87 23.27
C ALA A 7 39.76 -31.44 21.81
N ASP A 8 40.31 -32.28 20.91
CA ASP A 8 40.34 -31.99 19.47
C ASP A 8 38.92 -31.91 18.89
N ARG A 9 38.05 -32.85 19.28
CA ARG A 9 36.64 -32.85 18.85
C ARG A 9 35.90 -31.61 19.35
N ASP A 10 36.07 -31.25 20.61
CA ASP A 10 35.39 -30.11 21.23
C ASP A 10 35.84 -28.79 20.60
N PHE A 11 37.15 -28.62 20.34
CA PHE A 11 37.68 -27.48 19.60
C PHE A 11 37.02 -27.34 18.22
N TRP A 12 37.05 -28.42 17.42
CA TRP A 12 36.49 -28.36 16.07
C TRP A 12 34.97 -28.20 16.07
N ALA A 13 34.26 -28.80 17.02
CA ALA A 13 32.82 -28.59 17.18
C ALA A 13 32.52 -27.11 17.48
N ALA A 14 33.30 -26.46 18.34
CA ALA A 14 33.16 -25.03 18.62
C ALA A 14 33.44 -24.18 17.37
N VAL A 15 34.53 -24.45 16.63
CA VAL A 15 34.85 -23.71 15.39
C VAL A 15 33.75 -23.85 14.34
N LEU A 16 33.23 -25.06 14.14
CA LEU A 16 32.25 -25.37 13.11
C LEU A 16 30.83 -24.89 13.44
N THR A 17 30.49 -24.74 14.73
CA THR A 17 29.16 -24.31 15.18
C THR A 17 29.08 -22.81 15.45
N ALA A 18 30.22 -22.13 15.64
CA ALA A 18 30.27 -20.70 15.95
C ALA A 18 29.99 -19.76 14.76
N GLY A 19 29.83 -20.28 13.54
CA GLY A 19 29.49 -19.49 12.36
C GLY A 19 29.59 -20.27 11.04
N GLY A 20 28.96 -19.73 9.98
CA GLY A 20 29.09 -20.24 8.60
C GLY A 20 30.34 -19.70 7.90
N ALA A 21 30.56 -20.12 6.65
CA ALA A 21 31.61 -19.57 5.82
C ALA A 21 31.44 -18.04 5.64
N THR A 22 32.55 -17.29 5.72
CA THR A 22 32.54 -15.88 5.33
C THR A 22 32.33 -15.76 3.83
N ALA A 23 31.27 -15.06 3.45
CA ALA A 23 30.88 -14.91 2.06
C ALA A 23 31.81 -13.95 1.32
N VAL A 24 32.17 -14.30 0.09
CA VAL A 24 32.87 -13.41 -0.83
C VAL A 24 31.84 -12.72 -1.75
N PRO A 25 31.96 -11.40 -2.00
CA PRO A 25 31.11 -10.71 -2.96
C PRO A 25 31.13 -11.38 -4.34
N ARG A 26 29.95 -11.48 -4.95
CA ARG A 26 29.80 -12.00 -6.32
C ARG A 26 29.95 -10.82 -7.28
N TRP A 27 31.13 -10.70 -7.90
CA TRP A 27 31.51 -9.55 -8.73
C TRP A 27 31.61 -9.82 -10.23
N ALA A 28 31.45 -11.07 -10.67
CA ALA A 28 31.40 -11.38 -12.09
C ALA A 28 30.18 -10.73 -12.75
N ARG A 29 30.41 -9.88 -13.77
CA ARG A 29 29.35 -9.32 -14.62
C ARG A 29 28.77 -10.37 -15.57
N ASP A 30 29.65 -11.16 -16.17
CA ASP A 30 29.31 -12.23 -17.10
C ASP A 30 29.90 -13.55 -16.56
N PRO A 31 29.18 -14.25 -15.67
CA PRO A 31 29.72 -15.40 -14.97
C PRO A 31 29.96 -16.57 -15.93
N VAL A 32 31.22 -16.98 -16.07
CA VAL A 32 31.64 -18.15 -16.85
C VAL A 32 32.39 -19.12 -15.93
N PRO A 33 31.99 -20.40 -15.84
CA PRO A 33 32.67 -21.38 -14.99
C PRO A 33 34.15 -21.54 -15.35
N GLY A 34 35.03 -21.38 -14.38
CA GLY A 34 36.47 -21.49 -14.61
C GLY A 34 37.31 -21.11 -13.40
N VAL A 35 38.63 -21.21 -13.56
CA VAL A 35 39.61 -20.73 -12.58
C VAL A 35 40.59 -19.83 -13.30
N ALA A 36 40.80 -18.63 -12.77
CA ALA A 36 41.79 -17.68 -13.26
C ALA A 36 42.65 -17.19 -12.09
N GLU A 37 43.71 -16.45 -12.44
CA GLU A 37 44.70 -16.01 -11.47
C GLU A 37 45.11 -14.57 -11.75
N HIS A 38 45.31 -13.82 -10.67
CA HIS A 38 45.89 -12.48 -10.69
C HIS A 38 47.17 -12.49 -9.87
N GLU A 39 48.23 -11.89 -10.40
CA GLU A 39 49.48 -11.68 -9.68
C GLU A 39 49.73 -10.19 -9.51
N GLU A 40 49.93 -9.77 -8.26
CA GLU A 40 50.23 -8.40 -7.89
C GLU A 40 51.63 -8.34 -7.27
N PRO A 41 52.58 -7.56 -7.84
CA PRO A 41 53.89 -7.38 -7.24
C PRO A 41 53.79 -6.75 -5.85
N VAL A 42 54.45 -7.33 -4.85
CA VAL A 42 54.59 -6.71 -3.52
C VAL A 42 55.79 -5.77 -3.56
N PRO A 43 55.64 -4.46 -3.27
CA PRO A 43 56.78 -3.55 -3.21
C PRO A 43 57.82 -4.03 -2.20
N GLU A 44 59.11 -3.95 -2.54
CA GLU A 44 60.19 -4.46 -1.67
C GLU A 44 60.21 -3.76 -0.30
N GLU A 45 59.83 -2.48 -0.27
CA GLU A 45 59.67 -1.72 0.97
C GLU A 45 58.60 -2.34 1.89
N VAL A 46 57.45 -2.74 1.34
CA VAL A 46 56.37 -3.42 2.08
C VAL A 46 56.82 -4.81 2.51
N ALA A 47 57.44 -5.58 1.62
CA ALA A 47 57.96 -6.92 1.95
C ALA A 47 59.01 -6.87 3.08
N GLY A 48 59.92 -5.88 3.02
CA GLY A 48 60.89 -5.59 4.07
C GLY A 48 60.24 -5.19 5.38
N ALA A 49 59.25 -4.30 5.34
CA ALA A 49 58.53 -3.82 6.52
C ALA A 49 57.73 -4.95 7.19
N VAL A 50 57.12 -5.85 6.43
CA VAL A 50 56.44 -7.06 6.94
C VAL A 50 57.43 -7.95 7.70
N ARG A 51 58.62 -8.22 7.13
CA ARG A 51 59.66 -9.02 7.79
C ARG A 51 60.14 -8.35 9.09
N ALA A 52 60.35 -7.04 9.06
CA ALA A 52 60.76 -6.27 10.23
C ALA A 52 59.69 -6.28 11.33
N LEU A 53 58.41 -6.12 10.97
CA LEU A 53 57.29 -6.17 11.90
C LEU A 53 57.15 -7.55 12.55
N ALA A 54 57.21 -8.61 11.74
CA ALA A 54 57.17 -10.00 12.20
C ALA A 54 58.28 -10.27 13.23
N ALA A 55 59.52 -9.87 12.93
CA ALA A 55 60.65 -9.98 13.84
C ALA A 55 60.44 -9.19 15.14
N ARG A 56 59.96 -7.94 15.04
CA ARG A 56 59.69 -7.06 16.20
C ARG A 56 58.65 -7.64 17.16
N LEU A 57 57.63 -8.31 16.64
CA LEU A 57 56.54 -8.90 17.44
C LEU A 57 56.79 -10.36 17.82
N GLY A 58 57.86 -10.98 17.33
CA GLY A 58 58.16 -12.40 17.57
C GLY A 58 57.14 -13.36 16.95
N VAL A 59 56.54 -12.98 15.82
CA VAL A 59 55.57 -13.80 15.08
C VAL A 59 56.09 -14.16 13.68
N PRO A 60 55.64 -15.27 13.06
CA PRO A 60 55.96 -15.58 11.67
C PRO A 60 55.41 -14.53 10.69
N ALA A 61 56.11 -14.29 9.57
CA ALA A 61 55.64 -13.37 8.52
C ALA A 61 54.26 -13.77 7.96
N ARG A 62 53.96 -15.07 7.86
CA ARG A 62 52.63 -15.57 7.47
C ARG A 62 51.50 -15.13 8.40
N THR A 63 51.78 -14.88 9.68
CA THR A 63 50.79 -14.37 10.63
C THR A 63 50.42 -12.92 10.30
N VAL A 64 51.40 -12.13 9.84
CA VAL A 64 51.18 -10.75 9.37
C VAL A 64 50.28 -10.75 8.13
N LEU A 65 50.59 -11.62 7.17
CA LEU A 65 49.80 -11.81 5.96
C LEU A 65 48.38 -12.33 6.27
N LEU A 66 48.24 -13.27 7.21
CA LEU A 66 46.94 -13.80 7.64
C LEU A 66 46.09 -12.73 8.34
N ALA A 67 46.68 -11.82 9.11
CA ALA A 67 45.96 -10.70 9.70
C ALA A 67 45.48 -9.68 8.65
N ALA A 68 46.30 -9.42 7.63
CA ALA A 68 45.86 -8.63 6.46
C ALA A 68 44.70 -9.33 5.74
N HIS A 69 44.79 -10.65 5.53
CA HIS A 69 43.72 -11.45 4.93
C HIS A 69 42.43 -11.40 5.75
N ALA A 70 42.51 -11.52 7.08
CA ALA A 70 41.36 -11.38 7.98
C ALA A 70 40.66 -10.02 7.79
N LYS A 71 41.45 -8.95 7.77
CA LYS A 71 40.93 -7.59 7.58
C LYS A 71 40.28 -7.39 6.21
N VAL A 72 40.85 -7.96 5.16
CA VAL A 72 40.28 -7.91 3.81
C VAL A 72 38.95 -8.65 3.77
N LEU A 73 38.88 -9.89 4.28
CA LEU A 73 37.62 -10.63 4.32
C LEU A 73 36.54 -9.88 5.10
N ALA A 74 36.88 -9.28 6.24
CA ALA A 74 35.94 -8.50 7.03
C ALA A 74 35.44 -7.27 6.27
N ALA A 75 36.30 -6.60 5.50
CA ALA A 75 35.89 -5.49 4.65
C ALA A 75 34.95 -5.93 3.51
N LEU A 76 35.11 -7.16 3.01
CA LEU A 76 34.29 -7.71 1.92
C LEU A 76 32.93 -8.25 2.38
N SER A 77 32.84 -8.75 3.62
CA SER A 77 31.61 -9.36 4.16
C SER A 77 30.88 -8.51 5.19
N ALA A 78 31.55 -7.49 5.76
CA ALA A 78 31.14 -6.74 6.94
C ALA A 78 30.94 -7.60 8.21
N ASP A 79 31.53 -8.80 8.26
CA ASP A 79 31.48 -9.64 9.46
C ASP A 79 32.41 -9.13 10.56
N GLU A 80 31.97 -9.26 11.82
CA GLU A 80 32.78 -8.95 13.01
C GLU A 80 33.85 -10.00 13.32
N ASP A 81 33.69 -11.22 12.79
CA ASP A 81 34.68 -12.30 12.80
C ASP A 81 34.58 -13.04 11.46
N VAL A 82 35.72 -13.49 10.90
CA VAL A 82 35.73 -14.14 9.59
C VAL A 82 36.24 -15.57 9.64
N VAL A 83 35.80 -16.40 8.70
CA VAL A 83 36.25 -17.77 8.52
C VAL A 83 36.93 -17.93 7.17
N THR A 84 38.19 -18.39 7.19
CA THR A 84 38.97 -18.73 6.00
C THR A 84 39.47 -20.17 6.06
N GLY A 85 39.70 -20.80 4.92
CA GLY A 85 40.41 -22.07 4.83
C GLY A 85 41.91 -21.83 4.98
N LEU A 86 42.51 -22.27 6.09
CA LEU A 86 43.94 -22.15 6.32
C LEU A 86 44.67 -23.39 5.77
N VAL A 87 45.58 -23.18 4.83
CA VAL A 87 46.50 -24.25 4.37
C VAL A 87 47.58 -24.47 5.44
N THR A 88 47.62 -25.66 6.01
CA THR A 88 48.56 -26.04 7.08
C THR A 88 49.71 -26.95 6.60
N GLY A 89 49.71 -27.30 5.30
CA GLY A 89 50.76 -28.05 4.60
C GLY A 89 50.28 -28.59 3.25
N ALA A 90 51.21 -28.87 2.32
CA ALA A 90 50.90 -29.22 0.92
C ALA A 90 50.07 -30.52 0.71
N ALA A 91 49.98 -31.39 1.72
CA ALA A 91 49.25 -32.66 1.67
C ALA A 91 47.88 -32.63 2.39
N HIS A 92 47.52 -31.52 3.02
CA HIS A 92 46.28 -31.39 3.79
C HIS A 92 45.28 -30.48 3.08
N ALA A 93 44.00 -30.88 3.08
CA ALA A 93 42.92 -29.97 2.70
C ALA A 93 42.91 -28.75 3.64
N PRO A 94 42.59 -27.54 3.16
CA PRO A 94 42.56 -26.37 4.03
C PRO A 94 41.57 -26.58 5.18
N LEU A 95 41.98 -26.16 6.38
CA LEU A 95 41.19 -26.31 7.58
C LEU A 95 40.46 -25.00 7.90
N PRO A 96 39.19 -25.03 8.33
CA PRO A 96 38.47 -23.81 8.71
C PRO A 96 39.20 -23.10 9.85
N CYS A 97 39.48 -21.82 9.67
CA CYS A 97 40.16 -20.98 10.65
C CYS A 97 39.32 -19.72 10.87
N ARG A 98 38.76 -19.60 12.07
CA ARG A 98 38.02 -18.42 12.51
C ARG A 98 38.99 -17.38 13.04
N LEU A 99 38.94 -16.18 12.48
CA LEU A 99 39.84 -15.07 12.78
C LEU A 99 39.02 -13.94 13.41
N PRO A 100 39.35 -13.51 14.64
CA PRO A 100 38.57 -12.49 15.33
C PRO A 100 38.95 -11.07 14.86
N LEU A 101 37.96 -10.19 14.62
CA LEU A 101 38.21 -8.78 14.27
C LEU A 101 37.82 -7.79 15.38
N ALA A 102 37.28 -8.27 16.50
CA ALA A 102 37.00 -7.48 17.71
C ALA A 102 38.19 -6.68 18.30
N PRO A 103 39.47 -7.12 18.19
CA PRO A 103 40.62 -6.31 18.59
C PRO A 103 40.58 -4.89 18.00
N ARG A 104 41.07 -3.88 18.72
CA ARG A 104 40.97 -2.48 18.24
C ARG A 104 42.16 -2.08 17.39
N THR A 105 43.37 -2.48 17.80
CA THR A 105 44.62 -2.12 17.10
C THR A 105 45.12 -3.23 16.20
N TRP A 106 45.96 -2.89 15.22
CA TRP A 106 46.64 -3.87 14.38
C TRP A 106 47.46 -4.88 15.19
N ARG A 107 48.12 -4.44 16.28
CA ARG A 107 48.89 -5.30 17.19
C ARG A 107 48.00 -6.34 17.85
N GLU A 108 46.89 -5.90 18.42
CA GLU A 108 45.95 -6.82 19.08
C GLU A 108 45.35 -7.80 18.08
N LEU A 109 45.02 -7.34 16.87
CA LEU A 109 44.54 -8.21 15.78
C LEU A 109 45.58 -9.28 15.42
N LEU A 110 46.84 -8.88 15.21
CA LEU A 110 47.94 -9.81 14.91
C LEU A 110 48.11 -10.89 15.98
N LEU A 111 48.08 -10.48 17.25
CA LEU A 111 48.21 -11.41 18.37
C LEU A 111 47.01 -12.35 18.49
N ALA A 112 45.80 -11.88 18.19
CA ALA A 112 44.59 -12.70 18.19
C ALA A 112 44.59 -13.71 17.03
N VAL A 113 44.94 -13.24 15.82
CA VAL A 113 45.13 -14.09 14.63
C VAL A 113 46.22 -15.14 14.86
N ARG A 114 47.33 -14.77 15.53
CA ARG A 114 48.38 -15.72 15.90
C ARG A 114 47.87 -16.85 16.79
N ARG A 115 47.01 -16.54 17.76
CA ARG A 115 46.39 -17.55 18.64
C ARG A 115 45.50 -18.48 17.83
N ALA A 116 44.59 -17.93 17.03
CA ALA A 116 43.71 -18.72 16.16
C ALA A 116 44.49 -19.64 15.21
N GLU A 117 45.56 -19.13 14.59
CA GLU A 117 46.47 -19.92 13.76
C GLU A 117 47.13 -21.07 14.55
N THR A 118 47.60 -20.78 15.77
CA THR A 118 48.26 -21.77 16.64
C THR A 118 47.29 -22.86 17.09
N ASP A 119 46.05 -22.50 17.42
CA ASP A 119 45.02 -23.46 17.82
C ASP A 119 44.68 -24.42 16.67
N VAL A 120 44.46 -23.89 15.46
CA VAL A 120 44.22 -24.72 14.27
C VAL A 120 45.40 -25.67 14.00
N LEU A 121 46.64 -25.19 14.10
CA LEU A 121 47.83 -26.02 13.92
C LEU A 121 47.97 -27.10 15.00
N THR A 122 47.52 -26.83 16.22
CA THR A 122 47.55 -27.79 17.34
C THR A 122 46.59 -28.95 17.11
N HIS A 123 45.40 -28.66 16.54
CA HIS A 123 44.33 -29.64 16.33
C HIS A 123 44.23 -30.19 14.89
N ARG A 124 45.24 -29.92 14.04
CA ARG A 124 45.19 -30.14 12.58
C ARG A 124 45.02 -31.59 12.12
N ASP A 125 45.40 -32.56 12.95
CA ASP A 125 45.36 -33.99 12.60
C ASP A 125 43.95 -34.60 12.78
N PHE A 126 42.98 -33.83 13.27
CA PHE A 126 41.62 -34.27 13.51
C PHE A 126 40.78 -34.34 12.22
N PRO A 127 39.92 -35.36 12.03
CA PRO A 127 39.11 -35.54 10.82
C PRO A 127 37.90 -34.58 10.75
N VAL A 128 38.14 -33.29 10.49
CA VAL A 128 37.12 -32.23 10.46
C VAL A 128 35.95 -32.54 9.52
N ALA A 129 36.21 -33.12 8.34
CA ALA A 129 35.16 -33.49 7.39
C ALA A 129 34.22 -34.61 7.91
N ALA A 130 34.70 -35.50 8.78
CA ALA A 130 33.85 -36.48 9.43
C ALA A 130 32.95 -35.82 10.49
N LEU A 131 33.50 -34.91 11.30
CA LEU A 131 32.75 -34.19 12.32
C LEU A 131 31.69 -33.25 11.72
N ARG A 132 31.97 -32.59 10.60
CA ARG A 132 30.96 -31.78 9.89
C ARG A 132 29.74 -32.60 9.48
N ARG A 133 29.97 -33.83 8.98
CA ARG A 133 28.89 -34.78 8.63
C ARG A 133 28.15 -35.27 9.87
N GLU A 134 28.86 -35.55 10.97
CA GLU A 134 28.27 -35.91 12.26
C GLU A 134 27.36 -34.80 12.81
N LEU A 135 27.78 -33.55 12.72
CA LEU A 135 27.04 -32.37 13.18
C LEU A 135 25.90 -31.94 12.22
N GLY A 136 25.73 -32.62 11.08
CA GLY A 136 24.70 -32.31 10.09
C GLY A 136 24.88 -30.93 9.42
N LEU A 137 26.10 -30.39 9.39
CA LEU A 137 26.39 -29.08 8.81
C LEU A 137 26.44 -29.17 7.28
N THR A 138 25.57 -28.42 6.61
CA THR A 138 25.48 -28.34 5.14
C THR A 138 26.09 -27.04 4.62
N GLY A 139 26.62 -27.05 3.39
CA GLY A 139 27.29 -25.90 2.77
C GLY A 139 28.82 -25.86 2.94
N PRO A 140 29.51 -24.85 2.39
CA PRO A 140 30.96 -24.72 2.49
C PRO A 140 31.39 -24.35 3.91
N ALA A 141 32.60 -24.77 4.35
CA ALA A 141 33.16 -24.28 5.63
C ALA A 141 33.84 -22.92 5.48
N TYR A 142 34.26 -22.59 4.27
CA TYR A 142 34.93 -21.36 3.91
C TYR A 142 34.74 -21.13 2.41
N GLU A 143 34.66 -19.88 1.97
CA GLU A 143 34.70 -19.51 0.55
C GLU A 143 36.06 -18.92 0.15
N ALA A 144 36.80 -18.37 1.11
CA ALA A 144 38.16 -17.88 0.91
C ALA A 144 39.17 -18.85 1.53
N VAL A 145 40.33 -18.97 0.90
CA VAL A 145 41.45 -19.78 1.36
C VAL A 145 42.68 -18.89 1.50
N PHE A 146 43.38 -19.05 2.61
CA PHE A 146 44.71 -18.48 2.81
C PHE A 146 45.76 -19.59 2.64
N ASP A 147 46.52 -19.49 1.56
CA ASP A 147 47.59 -20.42 1.18
C ASP A 147 48.93 -19.67 1.24
N PRO A 148 49.55 -19.56 2.44
CA PRO A 148 50.65 -18.63 2.66
C PRO A 148 51.78 -18.85 1.66
N GLU A 149 52.12 -20.08 1.29
CA GLU A 149 53.26 -20.40 0.42
C GLU A 149 52.84 -20.77 -1.01
N ASP A 150 51.58 -20.50 -1.39
CA ASP A 150 51.02 -20.88 -2.69
C ASP A 150 51.26 -22.36 -3.04
N SER A 151 51.12 -23.20 -2.03
CA SER A 151 51.51 -24.61 -2.04
C SER A 151 50.41 -25.53 -2.56
N ALA A 152 49.15 -25.07 -2.58
CA ALA A 152 48.01 -25.87 -3.02
C ALA A 152 47.99 -25.98 -4.56
N PRO A 153 47.87 -27.19 -5.13
CA PRO A 153 47.95 -27.41 -6.58
C PRO A 153 46.74 -26.87 -7.35
N ALA A 154 45.61 -26.69 -6.66
CA ALA A 154 44.36 -26.20 -7.25
C ALA A 154 43.55 -25.41 -6.21
N LEU A 155 42.60 -24.62 -6.69
CA LEU A 155 41.57 -24.01 -5.84
C LEU A 155 40.57 -25.10 -5.41
N PRO A 156 40.28 -25.26 -4.10
CA PRO A 156 39.26 -26.22 -3.65
C PRO A 156 37.92 -26.01 -4.34
N GLU A 157 37.12 -27.08 -4.48
CA GLU A 157 35.83 -27.04 -5.20
C GLU A 157 34.87 -26.00 -4.61
N ASP A 158 34.74 -25.99 -3.29
CA ASP A 158 33.88 -25.08 -2.52
C ASP A 158 34.48 -23.68 -2.32
N ALA A 159 35.75 -23.47 -2.70
CA ALA A 159 36.42 -22.18 -2.53
C ALA A 159 36.20 -21.28 -3.75
N VAL A 160 35.85 -20.02 -3.46
CA VAL A 160 35.71 -18.93 -4.43
C VAL A 160 37.07 -18.33 -4.76
N LEU A 161 37.93 -18.14 -3.77
CA LEU A 161 39.26 -17.57 -3.96
C LEU A 161 40.29 -18.19 -3.02
N ALA A 162 41.55 -18.17 -3.45
CA ALA A 162 42.72 -18.45 -2.62
C ALA A 162 43.73 -17.32 -2.75
N VAL A 163 44.25 -16.84 -1.62
CA VAL A 163 45.30 -15.81 -1.57
C VAL A 163 46.56 -16.41 -0.97
N GLY A 164 47.69 -16.18 -1.64
CA GLY A 164 49.01 -16.62 -1.21
C GLY A 164 50.10 -15.69 -1.71
N HIS A 165 51.35 -15.97 -1.33
CA HIS A 165 52.51 -15.30 -1.92
C HIS A 165 53.55 -16.31 -2.39
N ARG A 166 54.38 -15.89 -3.35
CA ARG A 166 55.55 -16.65 -3.80
C ARG A 166 56.65 -15.71 -4.28
N GLU A 167 57.86 -16.25 -4.39
CA GLU A 167 58.98 -15.57 -5.02
C GLU A 167 58.95 -15.79 -6.54
N ARG A 168 59.06 -14.72 -7.31
CA ARG A 168 59.18 -14.74 -8.78
C ARG A 168 60.25 -13.75 -9.21
N ASP A 169 61.27 -14.24 -9.91
CA ASP A 169 62.41 -13.43 -10.40
C ASP A 169 63.09 -12.60 -9.28
N GLY A 170 63.15 -13.17 -8.06
CA GLY A 170 63.74 -12.53 -6.88
C GLY A 170 62.86 -11.44 -6.24
N ARG A 171 61.56 -11.42 -6.53
CA ARG A 171 60.58 -10.50 -5.93
C ARG A 171 59.38 -11.28 -5.39
N CYS A 172 58.86 -10.82 -4.25
CA CYS A 172 57.62 -11.33 -3.70
C CYS A 172 56.41 -10.87 -4.54
N VAL A 173 55.55 -11.81 -4.93
CA VAL A 173 54.28 -11.55 -5.61
C VAL A 173 53.13 -12.12 -4.79
N LEU A 174 52.05 -11.35 -4.68
CA LEU A 174 50.78 -11.81 -4.13
C LEU A 174 49.98 -12.46 -5.26
N ARG A 175 49.53 -13.70 -5.06
CA ARG A 175 48.71 -14.44 -6.04
C ARG A 175 47.28 -14.56 -5.49
N VAL A 176 46.30 -14.22 -6.32
CA VAL A 176 44.88 -14.45 -6.08
C VAL A 176 44.38 -15.43 -7.14
N ARG A 177 44.09 -16.68 -6.75
CA ARG A 177 43.40 -17.66 -7.60
C ARG A 177 41.91 -17.56 -7.33
N TYR A 178 41.06 -17.52 -8.35
CA TYR A 178 39.63 -17.28 -8.18
C TYR A 178 38.75 -17.98 -9.22
N ARG A 179 37.49 -18.20 -8.84
CA ARG A 179 36.42 -18.69 -9.71
C ARG A 179 35.90 -17.57 -10.62
N THR A 180 35.97 -17.75 -11.94
CA THR A 180 35.57 -16.71 -12.91
C THR A 180 34.05 -16.51 -13.01
N GLU A 181 33.27 -17.48 -12.53
CA GLU A 181 31.83 -17.36 -12.35
C GLU A 181 31.44 -16.52 -11.13
N VAL A 182 32.41 -16.17 -10.28
CA VAL A 182 32.18 -15.37 -9.07
C VAL A 182 32.90 -14.03 -9.11
N LEU A 183 34.16 -14.01 -9.53
CA LEU A 183 35.01 -12.83 -9.56
C LEU A 183 35.54 -12.60 -10.98
N ASP A 184 35.52 -11.36 -11.44
CA ASP A 184 36.25 -10.96 -12.65
C ASP A 184 37.71 -10.56 -12.34
N ALA A 185 38.50 -10.32 -13.39
CA ALA A 185 39.90 -9.95 -13.22
C ALA A 185 40.09 -8.61 -12.46
N ALA A 186 39.18 -7.64 -12.66
CA ALA A 186 39.26 -6.37 -11.95
C ALA A 186 38.96 -6.53 -10.45
N ALA A 187 38.04 -7.44 -10.10
CA ALA A 187 37.73 -7.87 -8.76
C ALA A 187 38.93 -8.52 -8.05
N ALA A 188 39.62 -9.45 -8.73
CA ALA A 188 40.81 -10.09 -8.19
C ALA A 188 41.95 -9.07 -7.95
N ALA A 189 42.15 -8.14 -8.89
CA ALA A 189 43.10 -7.05 -8.73
C ALA A 189 42.77 -6.13 -7.54
N ARG A 190 41.49 -5.78 -7.34
CA ARG A 190 41.05 -5.01 -6.16
C ARG A 190 41.34 -5.75 -4.85
N ILE A 191 41.04 -7.05 -4.77
CA ILE A 191 41.35 -7.87 -3.59
C ILE A 191 42.84 -7.89 -3.30
N ALA A 192 43.69 -8.04 -4.32
CA ALA A 192 45.13 -7.97 -4.16
C ALA A 192 45.57 -6.59 -3.63
N GLY A 193 45.02 -5.51 -4.19
CA GLY A 193 45.22 -4.14 -3.71
C GLY A 193 44.81 -3.93 -2.25
N TYR A 194 43.70 -4.50 -1.80
CA TYR A 194 43.26 -4.43 -0.41
C TYR A 194 44.23 -5.13 0.55
N HIS A 195 44.82 -6.25 0.15
CA HIS A 195 45.86 -6.92 0.94
C HIS A 195 47.09 -6.04 1.06
N LEU A 196 47.55 -5.42 -0.03
CA LEU A 196 48.68 -4.50 0.00
C LEU A 196 48.39 -3.28 0.90
N ALA A 197 47.20 -2.69 0.80
CA ALA A 197 46.78 -1.56 1.64
C ALA A 197 46.73 -1.93 3.14
N ALA A 198 46.26 -3.14 3.47
CA ALA A 198 46.26 -3.63 4.84
C ALA A 198 47.69 -3.82 5.39
N LEU A 199 48.59 -4.40 4.58
CA LEU A 199 49.99 -4.60 4.96
C LEU A 199 50.73 -3.27 5.15
N ASP A 200 50.55 -2.32 4.24
CA ASP A 200 51.14 -0.99 4.31
C ASP A 200 50.76 -0.28 5.63
N ARG A 201 49.47 -0.23 5.95
CA ARG A 201 48.98 0.42 7.17
C ARG A 201 49.43 -0.24 8.46
N MET A 202 49.36 -1.57 8.49
CA MET A 202 49.76 -2.37 9.63
C MET A 202 51.26 -2.22 9.93
N THR A 203 52.08 -2.08 8.88
CA THR A 203 53.53 -1.90 9.02
C THR A 203 53.93 -0.45 9.30
N ALA A 204 53.14 0.52 8.83
CA ALA A 204 53.33 1.94 9.14
C ALA A 204 53.09 2.24 10.63
N ASP A 205 51.97 1.80 11.20
CA ASP A 205 51.69 1.92 12.63
C ASP A 205 50.86 0.73 13.14
N VAL A 206 51.53 -0.16 13.87
CA VAL A 206 50.91 -1.36 14.43
C VAL A 206 50.03 -1.06 15.66
N ASP A 207 50.20 0.10 16.30
CA ASP A 207 49.42 0.49 17.47
C ASP A 207 48.20 1.34 17.08
N ALA A 208 48.07 1.71 15.79
CA ALA A 208 46.90 2.38 15.26
C ALA A 208 45.64 1.49 15.26
N GLU A 209 44.48 2.14 15.37
CA GLU A 209 43.17 1.52 15.27
C GLU A 209 42.92 1.01 13.83
N HIS A 210 42.66 -0.30 13.68
CA HIS A 210 42.48 -0.90 12.35
C HIS A 210 41.04 -0.77 11.84
N THR A 211 40.06 -0.69 12.73
CA THR A 211 38.62 -0.61 12.43
C THR A 211 38.27 0.62 11.61
N GLY A 212 38.89 1.76 11.90
CA GLY A 212 38.67 3.04 11.21
C GLY A 212 39.46 3.26 9.92
N GLN A 213 40.06 2.23 9.31
CA GLN A 213 40.93 2.40 8.12
C GLN A 213 40.34 1.71 6.87
N SER A 214 39.82 2.50 5.91
CA SER A 214 39.20 2.01 4.65
C SER A 214 40.21 1.44 3.66
N LEU A 215 40.12 0.18 3.24
CA LEU A 215 41.13 -0.45 2.34
C LEU A 215 41.10 0.04 0.88
N LEU A 216 40.15 0.91 0.52
CA LEU A 216 39.96 1.34 -0.86
C LEU A 216 41.10 2.24 -1.33
N SER A 217 41.45 2.11 -2.61
CA SER A 217 42.35 3.05 -3.27
C SER A 217 41.65 4.38 -3.55
N ALA A 218 42.41 5.47 -3.67
CA ALA A 218 41.85 6.77 -4.05
C ALA A 218 41.14 6.75 -5.42
N ALA A 219 41.60 5.90 -6.35
CA ALA A 219 40.98 5.71 -7.65
C ALA A 219 39.62 5.00 -7.52
N GLU A 220 39.51 3.99 -6.66
CA GLU A 220 38.26 3.29 -6.40
C GLU A 220 37.25 4.18 -5.68
N VAL A 221 37.68 4.95 -4.68
CA VAL A 221 36.82 5.95 -4.02
C VAL A 221 36.27 6.94 -5.04
N ARG A 222 37.13 7.49 -5.91
CA ARG A 222 36.69 8.40 -6.98
C ARG A 222 35.68 7.75 -7.92
N ALA A 223 35.96 6.53 -8.40
CA ALA A 223 35.07 5.80 -9.29
C ALA A 223 33.71 5.53 -8.63
N GLN A 224 33.67 5.12 -7.37
CA GLN A 224 32.39 4.95 -6.67
C GLN A 224 31.62 6.27 -6.51
N LEU A 225 32.31 7.38 -6.21
CA LEU A 225 31.66 8.68 -6.04
C LEU A 225 31.15 9.29 -7.36
N GLU A 226 31.78 8.97 -8.49
CA GLU A 226 31.47 9.55 -9.80
C GLU A 226 30.57 8.62 -10.64
N ASP A 227 30.90 7.34 -10.75
CA ASP A 227 30.25 6.39 -11.66
C ASP A 227 28.94 5.83 -11.09
N LEU A 228 28.77 5.81 -9.75
CA LEU A 228 27.54 5.34 -9.09
C LEU A 228 26.60 6.48 -8.71
N ALA A 229 27.03 7.74 -8.89
CA ALA A 229 26.15 8.88 -8.70
C ALA A 229 25.09 8.93 -9.80
N GLY A 230 23.92 9.46 -9.44
CA GLY A 230 22.90 9.79 -10.41
C GLY A 230 23.41 10.84 -11.40
N PRO A 231 23.00 10.79 -12.68
CA PRO A 231 23.50 11.73 -13.68
C PRO A 231 23.20 13.18 -13.27
N HIS A 232 24.10 14.10 -13.61
CA HIS A 232 23.86 15.51 -13.34
C HIS A 232 22.77 16.07 -14.26
N ARG A 233 21.88 16.89 -13.70
CA ARG A 233 20.88 17.67 -14.43
C ARG A 233 20.81 19.07 -13.84
N GLU A 234 20.98 20.09 -14.67
CA GLU A 234 20.68 21.46 -14.28
C GLU A 234 19.17 21.60 -14.05
N LEU A 235 18.77 22.01 -12.84
CA LEU A 235 17.37 22.30 -12.54
C LEU A 235 17.03 23.71 -13.08
N PRO A 236 15.81 23.90 -13.62
CA PRO A 236 15.37 25.23 -14.03
C PRO A 236 15.31 26.16 -12.81
N ASP A 237 15.56 27.45 -13.03
CA ASP A 237 15.30 28.49 -12.02
C ASP A 237 13.80 28.80 -11.92
N ALA A 238 13.03 27.77 -11.55
CA ALA A 238 11.61 27.81 -11.34
C ALA A 238 11.21 26.75 -10.31
N ARG A 239 10.09 26.97 -9.64
CA ARG A 239 9.48 26.09 -8.65
C ARG A 239 8.31 25.35 -9.29
N ALA A 240 7.89 24.23 -8.71
CA ALA A 240 6.82 23.41 -9.29
C ALA A 240 5.53 24.21 -9.59
N HIS A 241 5.14 25.14 -8.71
CA HIS A 241 3.95 25.98 -8.94
C HIS A 241 4.14 27.00 -10.07
N GLU A 242 5.34 27.52 -10.30
CA GLU A 242 5.63 28.43 -11.42
C GLU A 242 5.68 27.69 -12.76
N LEU A 243 6.20 26.45 -12.78
CA LEU A 243 6.13 25.58 -13.96
C LEU A 243 4.67 25.22 -14.30
N PHE A 244 3.85 24.99 -13.28
CA PHE A 244 2.40 24.85 -13.45
C PHE A 244 1.77 26.13 -14.04
N GLU A 245 2.09 27.32 -13.51
CA GLU A 245 1.60 28.61 -14.05
C GLU A 245 1.99 28.83 -15.52
N GLN A 246 3.20 28.40 -15.92
CA GLN A 246 3.60 28.41 -17.32
C GLN A 246 2.64 27.58 -18.19
N ARG A 247 2.29 26.35 -17.75
CA ARG A 247 1.29 25.52 -18.44
C ARG A 247 -0.10 26.13 -18.44
N VAL A 248 -0.48 26.83 -17.38
CA VAL A 248 -1.76 27.56 -17.31
C VAL A 248 -1.81 28.66 -18.37
N ARG A 249 -0.72 29.40 -18.58
CA ARG A 249 -0.64 30.45 -19.62
C ARG A 249 -0.72 29.87 -21.03
N GLU A 250 -0.12 28.71 -21.26
CA GLU A 250 -0.11 28.04 -22.57
C GLU A 250 -1.47 27.38 -22.88
N HIS A 251 -2.08 26.72 -21.89
CA HIS A 251 -3.23 25.83 -22.09
C HIS A 251 -4.29 25.95 -20.98
N PRO A 252 -4.89 27.14 -20.76
CA PRO A 252 -5.79 27.37 -19.62
C PRO A 252 -7.06 26.51 -19.66
N GLY A 253 -7.54 26.15 -20.85
CA GLY A 253 -8.75 25.34 -21.04
C GLY A 253 -8.52 23.82 -21.03
N ALA A 254 -7.27 23.34 -20.93
CA ALA A 254 -6.99 21.92 -20.83
C ALA A 254 -7.40 21.39 -19.45
N VAL A 255 -7.84 20.13 -19.36
CA VAL A 255 -8.21 19.50 -18.08
C VAL A 255 -6.94 19.17 -17.29
N ALA A 256 -6.82 19.70 -16.07
CA ALA A 256 -5.71 19.46 -15.15
C ALA A 256 -6.00 18.31 -14.18
N ALA A 257 -7.21 18.27 -13.61
CA ALA A 257 -7.56 17.31 -12.57
C ALA A 257 -9.01 16.80 -12.71
N VAL A 258 -9.24 15.53 -12.37
CA VAL A 258 -10.55 14.87 -12.46
C VAL A 258 -10.83 14.06 -11.19
N LEU A 259 -12.07 14.12 -10.70
CA LEU A 259 -12.61 13.27 -9.63
C LEU A 259 -14.07 12.93 -9.95
N GLY A 260 -14.34 11.68 -10.29
CA GLY A 260 -15.63 11.24 -10.80
C GLY A 260 -16.04 12.06 -12.02
N GLU A 261 -17.24 12.63 -12.00
CA GLU A 261 -17.77 13.49 -13.07
C GLU A 261 -17.29 14.96 -12.98
N ARG A 262 -16.58 15.32 -11.91
CA ARG A 262 -16.06 16.69 -11.72
C ARG A 262 -14.65 16.78 -12.29
N SER A 263 -14.36 17.89 -12.94
CA SER A 263 -13.02 18.20 -13.41
C SER A 263 -12.72 19.68 -13.27
N TRP A 264 -11.44 19.99 -13.22
CA TRP A 264 -10.95 21.36 -13.35
C TRP A 264 -9.97 21.46 -14.49
N THR A 265 -10.12 22.54 -15.24
CA THR A 265 -9.11 23.00 -16.17
C THR A 265 -7.89 23.58 -15.46
N TYR A 266 -6.77 23.71 -16.17
CA TYR A 266 -5.57 24.37 -15.66
C TYR A 266 -5.88 25.79 -15.16
N GLY A 267 -6.65 26.58 -15.91
CA GLY A 267 -7.06 27.93 -15.53
C GLY A 267 -7.94 27.94 -14.26
N GLU A 268 -8.92 27.04 -14.19
CA GLU A 268 -9.81 26.92 -13.03
C GLU A 268 -9.10 26.49 -11.75
N LEU A 269 -8.16 25.55 -11.86
CA LEU A 269 -7.33 25.11 -10.74
C LEU A 269 -6.41 26.24 -10.28
N ASN A 270 -5.79 26.95 -11.22
CA ASN A 270 -4.89 28.08 -10.91
C ASN A 270 -5.63 29.22 -10.20
N ALA A 271 -6.80 29.62 -10.71
CA ALA A 271 -7.61 30.66 -10.10
C ALA A 271 -8.01 30.31 -8.65
N ARG A 272 -8.41 29.05 -8.40
CA ARG A 272 -8.72 28.56 -7.05
C ARG A 272 -7.50 28.59 -6.14
N ALA A 273 -6.36 28.09 -6.61
CA ALA A 273 -5.12 28.12 -5.86
C ALA A 273 -4.68 29.57 -5.53
N ASN A 274 -4.83 30.50 -6.47
CA ASN A 274 -4.50 31.92 -6.28
C ASN A 274 -5.40 32.59 -5.24
N ARG A 275 -6.72 32.31 -5.25
CA ARG A 275 -7.65 32.80 -4.22
C ARG A 275 -7.29 32.29 -2.83
N LEU A 276 -7.00 31.00 -2.70
CA LEU A 276 -6.58 30.40 -1.42
C LEU A 276 -5.24 30.96 -0.95
N ALA A 277 -4.27 31.13 -1.84
CA ALA A 277 -2.97 31.69 -1.51
C ALA A 277 -3.10 33.11 -0.96
N ARG A 278 -3.96 33.94 -1.56
CA ARG A 278 -4.25 35.30 -1.06
C ARG A 278 -5.00 35.27 0.28
N ALA A 279 -5.94 34.36 0.47
CA ALA A 279 -6.63 34.18 1.75
C ALA A 279 -5.67 33.78 2.89
N LEU A 280 -4.67 32.93 2.60
CA LEU A 280 -3.60 32.57 3.54
C LEU A 280 -2.71 33.79 3.86
N ARG A 281 -2.29 34.54 2.84
CA ARG A 281 -1.46 35.75 3.04
C ARG A 281 -2.21 36.86 3.78
N ALA A 282 -3.51 37.00 3.57
CA ALA A 282 -4.36 37.94 4.31
C ALA A 282 -4.41 37.63 5.82
N ARG A 283 -4.16 36.38 6.20
CA ARG A 283 -4.01 35.91 7.58
C ARG A 283 -2.57 35.97 8.11
N GLY A 284 -1.69 36.63 7.36
CA GLY A 284 -0.31 36.87 7.77
C GLY A 284 0.63 35.70 7.51
N LEU A 285 0.30 34.76 6.61
CA LEU A 285 1.24 33.72 6.19
C LEU A 285 2.52 34.36 5.61
N GLY A 286 3.64 34.12 6.29
CA GLY A 286 4.98 34.52 5.88
C GLY A 286 5.74 33.42 5.15
N ARG A 287 7.00 33.72 4.84
CA ARG A 287 7.93 32.78 4.21
C ARG A 287 8.24 31.63 5.17
N GLU A 288 8.12 30.40 4.69
CA GLU A 288 8.32 29.16 5.46
C GLU A 288 7.37 28.96 6.66
N ASP A 289 6.30 29.75 6.79
CA ASP A 289 5.25 29.44 7.75
C ASP A 289 4.52 28.16 7.30
N VAL A 290 4.30 27.22 8.23
CA VAL A 290 3.66 25.93 7.92
C VAL A 290 2.14 26.04 7.96
N VAL A 291 1.54 25.48 6.90
CA VAL A 291 0.08 25.38 6.72
C VAL A 291 -0.28 23.91 6.70
N ALA A 292 -1.06 23.49 7.69
CA ALA A 292 -1.65 22.17 7.69
C ALA A 292 -2.82 22.11 6.71
N VAL A 293 -2.87 21.06 5.90
CA VAL A 293 -4.01 20.78 5.03
C VAL A 293 -4.63 19.47 5.48
N VAL A 294 -5.87 19.57 5.98
CA VAL A 294 -6.63 18.45 6.56
C VAL A 294 -7.92 18.31 5.76
N THR A 295 -7.89 17.50 4.71
CA THR A 295 -9.02 17.33 3.77
C THR A 295 -9.14 15.88 3.33
N GLU A 296 -10.33 15.49 2.87
CA GLU A 296 -10.49 14.26 2.10
C GLU A 296 -9.76 14.35 0.75
N ARG A 297 -9.74 13.24 0.01
CA ARG A 297 -9.31 13.26 -1.39
C ARG A 297 -10.39 13.92 -2.24
N ASN A 298 -10.19 15.20 -2.50
CA ASN A 298 -11.05 16.02 -3.32
C ASN A 298 -10.21 16.89 -4.27
N LEU A 299 -10.85 17.56 -5.21
CA LEU A 299 -10.13 18.46 -6.12
C LEU A 299 -9.49 19.64 -5.35
N ASP A 300 -10.18 20.20 -4.35
CA ASP A 300 -9.71 21.33 -3.52
C ASP A 300 -8.43 21.07 -2.74
N TRP A 301 -8.12 19.82 -2.45
CA TRP A 301 -6.83 19.42 -1.89
C TRP A 301 -5.67 19.81 -2.82
N LEU A 302 -5.79 19.56 -4.12
CA LEU A 302 -4.79 19.96 -5.11
C LEU A 302 -4.65 21.48 -5.19
N ALA A 303 -5.78 22.21 -5.14
CA ALA A 303 -5.75 23.67 -5.10
C ALA A 303 -5.08 24.20 -3.82
N ALA A 304 -5.33 23.58 -2.67
CA ALA A 304 -4.73 23.94 -1.40
C ALA A 304 -3.20 23.70 -1.39
N VAL A 305 -2.72 22.58 -1.94
CA VAL A 305 -1.27 22.32 -2.07
C VAL A 305 -0.59 23.41 -2.90
N LEU A 306 -1.14 23.72 -4.08
CA LEU A 306 -0.61 24.78 -4.95
C LEU A 306 -0.69 26.15 -4.26
N ALA A 307 -1.76 26.42 -3.52
CA ALA A 307 -1.95 27.67 -2.81
C ALA A 307 -0.87 27.91 -1.74
N VAL A 308 -0.52 26.88 -0.97
CA VAL A 308 0.55 26.96 0.03
C VAL A 308 1.88 27.30 -0.63
N PHE A 309 2.22 26.64 -1.73
CA PHE A 309 3.46 26.92 -2.47
C PHE A 309 3.48 28.33 -3.08
N LYS A 310 2.38 28.75 -3.72
CA LYS A 310 2.22 30.09 -4.30
C LYS A 310 2.26 31.21 -3.26
N ALA A 311 1.89 30.92 -2.02
CA ALA A 311 1.96 31.87 -0.92
C ALA A 311 3.34 31.90 -0.23
N GLY A 312 4.26 30.98 -0.59
CA GLY A 312 5.56 30.85 0.05
C GLY A 312 5.54 30.14 1.41
N GLY A 313 4.47 29.40 1.71
CA GLY A 313 4.36 28.59 2.93
C GLY A 313 4.89 27.16 2.76
N VAL A 314 4.85 26.40 3.85
CA VAL A 314 5.27 24.98 3.90
C VAL A 314 4.04 24.08 4.03
N TYR A 315 3.91 23.13 3.13
CA TYR A 315 2.80 22.18 3.11
C TYR A 315 2.97 21.10 4.19
N LEU A 316 1.99 21.00 5.09
CA LEU A 316 1.89 19.92 6.08
C LEU A 316 0.61 19.10 5.85
N PRO A 317 0.69 17.92 5.22
CA PRO A 317 -0.46 17.04 5.11
C PRO A 317 -0.80 16.39 6.44
N VAL A 318 -2.09 16.38 6.78
CA VAL A 318 -2.61 15.64 7.93
C VAL A 318 -3.82 14.82 7.50
N GLU A 319 -3.82 13.54 7.85
CA GLU A 319 -4.95 12.64 7.58
C GLU A 319 -6.16 13.06 8.44
N PRO A 320 -7.33 13.39 7.83
CA PRO A 320 -8.51 13.84 8.56
C PRO A 320 -9.06 12.80 9.55
N HIS A 321 -8.82 11.50 9.30
CA HIS A 321 -9.28 10.41 10.16
C HIS A 321 -8.30 10.00 11.26
N PHE A 322 -7.19 10.71 11.45
CA PHE A 322 -6.30 10.44 12.59
C PHE A 322 -6.95 10.83 13.92
N PRO A 323 -6.59 10.16 15.04
CA PRO A 323 -7.06 10.55 16.36
C PRO A 323 -6.70 12.01 16.69
N ALA A 324 -7.58 12.70 17.41
CA ALA A 324 -7.41 14.12 17.74
C ALA A 324 -6.05 14.43 18.40
N GLY A 325 -5.63 13.60 19.37
CA GLY A 325 -4.32 13.77 20.03
C GLY A 325 -3.13 13.66 19.05
N ARG A 326 -3.24 12.83 18.01
CA ARG A 326 -2.22 12.70 16.97
C ARG A 326 -2.17 13.92 16.06
N ILE A 327 -3.34 14.45 15.69
CA ILE A 327 -3.45 15.70 14.93
C ILE A 327 -2.83 16.84 15.75
N ALA A 328 -3.23 17.02 17.01
CA ALA A 328 -2.71 18.06 17.91
C ALA A 328 -1.18 17.98 18.06
N ALA A 329 -0.64 16.79 18.32
CA ALA A 329 0.80 16.58 18.43
C ALA A 329 1.56 16.95 17.13
N THR A 330 0.98 16.62 15.97
CA THR A 330 1.55 16.94 14.65
C THR A 330 1.56 18.45 14.41
N LEU A 331 0.44 19.12 14.64
CA LEU A 331 0.30 20.58 14.48
C LEU A 331 1.23 21.34 15.42
N SER A 332 1.26 20.94 16.70
CA SER A 332 2.12 21.55 17.72
C SER A 332 3.59 21.37 17.39
N ARG A 333 4.04 20.15 17.05
CA ARG A 333 5.45 19.91 16.71
C ARG A 333 5.90 20.65 15.46
N ALA A 334 5.01 20.83 14.50
CA ALA A 334 5.31 21.59 13.29
C ALA A 334 5.26 23.12 13.49
N GLY A 335 4.80 23.62 14.64
CA GLY A 335 4.57 25.06 14.84
C GLY A 335 3.50 25.63 13.91
N CYS A 336 2.48 24.83 13.58
CA CYS A 336 1.47 25.18 12.60
C CYS A 336 0.52 26.26 13.13
N ARG A 337 0.33 27.34 12.35
CA ARG A 337 -0.56 28.45 12.72
C ARG A 337 -1.85 28.52 11.92
N LEU A 338 -1.85 27.97 10.70
CA LEU A 338 -3.02 27.96 9.81
C LEU A 338 -3.36 26.53 9.40
N VAL A 339 -4.64 26.18 9.46
CA VAL A 339 -5.18 24.91 8.99
C VAL A 339 -6.19 25.16 7.87
N LEU A 340 -5.95 24.61 6.69
CA LEU A 340 -6.94 24.52 5.62
C LEU A 340 -7.73 23.22 5.75
N THR A 341 -9.05 23.32 5.71
CA THR A 341 -9.95 22.15 5.78
C THR A 341 -11.27 22.39 5.03
N GLU A 342 -12.13 21.38 4.98
CA GLU A 342 -13.46 21.43 4.36
C GLU A 342 -14.58 21.06 5.37
N PRO A 343 -15.84 21.44 5.11
CA PRO A 343 -16.95 21.07 5.98
C PRO A 343 -17.11 19.54 6.06
N GLY A 344 -17.18 19.00 7.28
CA GLY A 344 -17.43 17.56 7.51
C GLY A 344 -16.18 16.71 7.76
N SER A 345 -14.97 17.21 7.48
CA SER A 345 -13.70 16.50 7.76
C SER A 345 -13.20 16.63 9.21
N THR A 346 -14.01 17.13 10.15
CA THR A 346 -13.46 17.92 11.27
C THR A 346 -13.71 17.42 12.68
N ALA A 347 -14.41 16.31 12.96
CA ALA A 347 -14.66 15.93 14.36
C ALA A 347 -13.37 15.73 15.16
N GLY A 348 -12.41 14.96 14.63
CA GLY A 348 -11.10 14.77 15.25
C GLY A 348 -10.22 16.03 15.20
N LEU A 349 -10.31 16.82 14.14
CA LEU A 349 -9.58 18.09 14.02
C LEU A 349 -10.08 19.14 15.02
N ASP A 350 -11.39 19.29 15.19
CA ASP A 350 -12.00 20.26 16.09
C ASP A 350 -11.67 19.92 17.55
N GLU A 351 -11.70 18.63 17.90
CA GLU A 351 -11.22 18.14 19.19
C GLU A 351 -9.72 18.43 19.36
N ALA A 352 -8.89 18.18 18.34
CA ALA A 352 -7.46 18.47 18.38
C ALA A 352 -7.19 19.96 18.63
N LEU A 353 -7.83 20.84 17.87
CA LEU A 353 -7.68 22.28 17.99
C LEU A 353 -8.13 22.79 19.37
N ALA A 354 -9.16 22.19 19.97
CA ALA A 354 -9.62 22.54 21.31
C ALA A 354 -8.60 22.20 22.42
N THR A 355 -7.68 21.27 22.18
CA THR A 355 -6.64 20.86 23.14
C THR A 355 -5.33 21.64 23.01
N LEU A 356 -5.14 22.41 21.92
CA LEU A 356 -3.91 23.14 21.69
C LEU A 356 -3.87 24.44 22.53
N PRO A 357 -2.73 24.76 23.16
CA PRO A 357 -2.58 25.99 23.94
C PRO A 357 -2.47 27.25 23.08
N GLU A 358 -2.21 27.11 21.78
CA GLU A 358 -2.04 28.21 20.81
C GLU A 358 -3.27 28.34 19.89
N ASN A 359 -3.55 29.58 19.46
CA ASN A 359 -4.62 29.87 18.49
C ASN A 359 -4.19 29.45 17.08
N VAL A 360 -4.35 28.17 16.75
CA VAL A 360 -4.27 27.68 15.36
C VAL A 360 -5.56 28.09 14.64
N GLU A 361 -5.45 28.93 13.61
CA GLU A 361 -6.60 29.40 12.85
C GLU A 361 -7.07 28.34 11.86
N LYS A 362 -8.31 27.86 12.03
CA LYS A 362 -8.98 26.97 11.09
C LYS A 362 -9.66 27.79 9.98
N LEU A 363 -9.22 27.61 8.75
CA LEU A 363 -9.79 28.20 7.55
C LEU A 363 -10.49 27.14 6.70
N LEU A 364 -11.80 27.31 6.53
CA LEU A 364 -12.58 26.50 5.60
C LEU A 364 -12.33 26.97 4.17
N ILE A 365 -11.94 26.03 3.29
CA ILE A 365 -11.63 26.30 1.87
C ILE A 365 -12.79 27.01 1.15
N GLY A 366 -14.03 26.53 1.36
CA GLY A 366 -15.21 27.15 0.76
C GLY A 366 -15.42 28.60 1.17
N THR A 367 -15.10 28.93 2.43
CA THR A 367 -15.20 30.30 2.96
C THR A 367 -14.09 31.18 2.39
N ALA A 368 -12.87 30.65 2.27
CA ALA A 368 -11.76 31.35 1.64
C ALA A 368 -12.05 31.71 0.16
N TYR A 369 -12.77 30.86 -0.58
CA TYR A 369 -13.23 31.19 -1.93
C TYR A 369 -14.26 32.32 -1.96
N ALA A 370 -15.12 32.41 -0.93
CA ALA A 370 -16.17 33.42 -0.83
C ALA A 370 -15.63 34.82 -0.46
N GLU A 371 -14.38 34.92 0.00
CA GLU A 371 -13.71 36.20 0.30
C GLU A 371 -13.44 37.06 -0.96
N GLY A 372 -13.58 36.50 -2.16
CA GLY A 372 -13.54 37.26 -3.41
C GLY A 372 -12.15 37.81 -3.78
N HIS A 373 -11.08 37.16 -3.31
CA HIS A 373 -9.71 37.52 -3.67
C HIS A 373 -9.46 37.40 -5.18
N ALA A 374 -8.46 38.15 -5.66
CA ALA A 374 -8.07 38.14 -7.08
C ALA A 374 -7.50 36.78 -7.53
N GLU A 375 -7.67 36.47 -8.81
CA GLU A 375 -7.36 35.16 -9.42
C GLU A 375 -6.03 35.11 -10.18
N ASP A 376 -5.37 36.25 -10.36
CA ASP A 376 -4.05 36.36 -11.01
C ASP A 376 -2.93 35.78 -10.13
N ASP A 377 -1.86 35.34 -10.78
CA ASP A 377 -0.68 34.77 -10.11
C ASP A 377 -0.06 35.77 -9.15
N LEU A 378 0.30 35.31 -7.95
CA LEU A 378 0.70 36.20 -6.85
C LEU A 378 2.09 36.82 -7.05
N GLY A 379 2.97 36.17 -7.83
CA GLY A 379 4.36 36.61 -8.02
C GLY A 379 5.20 36.60 -6.74
N VAL A 380 4.93 35.68 -5.80
CA VAL A 380 5.75 35.52 -4.59
C VAL A 380 7.05 34.82 -4.93
N GLU A 381 8.18 35.42 -4.58
CA GLU A 381 9.49 34.80 -4.77
C GLU A 381 9.70 33.66 -3.76
N VAL A 382 9.94 32.46 -4.28
CA VAL A 382 10.24 31.25 -3.49
C VAL A 382 11.61 30.72 -3.89
N SER A 383 12.56 30.67 -2.96
CA SER A 383 13.91 30.20 -3.29
C SER A 383 13.99 28.66 -3.38
N PRO A 384 14.90 28.08 -4.18
CA PRO A 384 15.04 26.62 -4.30
C PRO A 384 15.35 25.90 -2.97
N GLY A 385 16.10 26.53 -2.07
CA GLY A 385 16.42 26.00 -0.74
C GLY A 385 15.34 26.24 0.32
N GLN A 386 14.20 26.83 -0.06
CA GLN A 386 13.07 27.03 0.85
C GLN A 386 12.36 25.69 1.11
N LEU A 387 11.84 25.48 2.32
CA LEU A 387 11.00 24.32 2.63
C LEU A 387 9.75 24.30 1.74
N ALA A 388 9.51 23.17 1.10
CA ALA A 388 8.29 22.90 0.37
C ALA A 388 7.26 22.23 1.29
N TYR A 389 7.68 21.18 2.02
CA TYR A 389 6.76 20.40 2.82
C TYR A 389 7.42 19.75 4.04
N ILE A 390 6.55 19.33 4.97
CA ILE A 390 6.91 18.51 6.13
C ILE A 390 6.01 17.28 6.15
N TYR A 391 6.58 16.10 5.94
CA TYR A 391 5.87 14.83 6.12
C TYR A 391 6.26 14.18 7.43
N PHE A 392 5.27 13.78 8.21
CA PHE A 392 5.50 13.06 9.46
C PHE A 392 5.57 11.56 9.25
N THR A 393 6.66 10.96 9.70
CA THR A 393 6.82 9.51 9.76
C THR A 393 6.85 9.04 11.22
N SER A 394 6.62 7.74 11.46
CA SER A 394 6.84 7.15 12.78
C SER A 394 8.31 7.34 13.22
N GLY A 395 8.55 7.51 14.52
CA GLY A 395 9.88 7.77 15.09
C GLY A 395 10.34 6.71 16.10
N SER A 396 11.65 6.44 16.15
CA SER A 396 12.24 5.36 16.97
C SER A 396 12.04 5.53 18.49
N THR A 397 11.87 6.76 19.00
CA THR A 397 11.57 7.01 20.43
C THR A 397 10.06 7.03 20.74
N GLY A 398 9.22 6.71 19.75
CA GLY A 398 7.77 6.68 19.87
C GLY A 398 7.04 7.99 19.71
N GLU A 399 7.76 9.06 19.36
CA GLU A 399 7.16 10.29 18.85
C GLU A 399 7.43 10.46 17.35
N PRO A 400 6.43 10.89 16.57
CA PRO A 400 6.56 11.14 15.14
C PRO A 400 7.63 12.17 14.83
N LYS A 401 8.33 11.97 13.71
CA LYS A 401 9.34 12.91 13.21
C LYS A 401 8.86 13.53 11.90
N GLY A 402 8.85 14.86 11.82
CA GLY A 402 8.50 15.58 10.60
C GLY A 402 9.73 15.86 9.76
N ALA A 403 9.90 15.18 8.63
CA ALA A 403 11.03 15.40 7.72
C ALA A 403 10.82 16.66 6.88
N MET A 404 11.77 17.60 6.95
CA MET A 404 11.70 18.89 6.27
C MET A 404 12.37 18.82 4.89
N CYS A 405 11.60 18.92 3.81
CA CYS A 405 12.12 18.84 2.45
C CYS A 405 12.04 20.19 1.72
N GLU A 406 13.04 20.47 0.89
CA GLU A 406 13.22 21.73 0.17
C GLU A 406 12.65 21.66 -1.26
N HIS A 407 12.26 22.80 -1.82
CA HIS A 407 11.68 22.88 -3.17
C HIS A 407 12.57 22.26 -4.26
N ALA A 408 13.89 22.43 -4.17
CA ALA A 408 14.84 21.85 -5.13
C ALA A 408 14.83 20.32 -5.11
N GLY A 409 14.82 19.70 -3.92
CA GLY A 409 14.75 18.25 -3.75
C GLY A 409 13.44 17.69 -4.30
N MET A 410 12.32 18.32 -3.93
CA MET A 410 10.99 17.99 -4.47
C MET A 410 10.96 18.08 -5.99
N LEU A 411 11.41 19.19 -6.59
CA LEU A 411 11.38 19.38 -8.03
C LEU A 411 12.27 18.36 -8.77
N ASN A 412 13.44 18.05 -8.21
CA ASN A 412 14.33 17.04 -8.76
C ASN A 412 13.65 15.65 -8.81
N HIS A 413 12.96 15.28 -7.73
CA HIS A 413 12.18 14.06 -7.65
C HIS A 413 11.00 14.06 -8.66
N LEU A 414 10.25 15.16 -8.77
CA LEU A 414 9.15 15.27 -9.75
C LEU A 414 9.64 15.02 -11.17
N PHE A 415 10.79 15.58 -11.56
CA PHE A 415 11.37 15.31 -12.87
C PHE A 415 11.87 13.87 -13.02
N ALA A 416 12.44 13.26 -11.97
CA ALA A 416 12.79 11.83 -12.03
C ALA A 416 11.56 10.95 -12.32
N LYS A 417 10.41 11.26 -11.70
CA LYS A 417 9.14 10.59 -12.01
C LYS A 417 8.66 10.85 -13.43
N ILE A 418 8.78 12.08 -13.91
CA ILE A 418 8.39 12.44 -15.27
C ILE A 418 9.20 11.64 -16.30
N ASP A 419 10.52 11.63 -16.14
CA ASP A 419 11.44 11.01 -17.09
C ASP A 419 11.28 9.48 -17.09
N ASP A 420 11.41 8.84 -15.94
CA ASP A 420 11.49 7.36 -15.86
C ASP A 420 10.12 6.69 -16.08
N LEU A 421 9.02 7.34 -15.67
CA LEU A 421 7.66 6.83 -15.89
C LEU A 421 7.09 7.24 -17.26
N GLY A 422 7.78 8.11 -18.01
CA GLY A 422 7.35 8.59 -19.33
C GLY A 422 6.09 9.47 -19.28
N ILE A 423 6.03 10.40 -18.32
CA ILE A 423 4.93 11.35 -18.16
C ILE A 423 5.15 12.52 -19.12
N GLY A 424 4.12 12.87 -19.89
CA GLY A 424 4.20 13.98 -20.84
C GLY A 424 2.83 14.58 -21.12
N PRO A 425 2.72 15.43 -22.15
CA PRO A 425 1.46 16.04 -22.54
C PRO A 425 0.37 14.99 -22.79
N GLY A 426 -0.80 15.18 -22.17
CA GLY A 426 -1.94 14.26 -22.28
C GLY A 426 -1.82 12.96 -21.47
N THR A 427 -0.69 12.69 -20.79
CA THR A 427 -0.56 11.53 -19.88
C THR A 427 -1.51 11.71 -18.69
N VAL A 428 -2.22 10.63 -18.34
CA VAL A 428 -3.09 10.58 -17.16
C VAL A 428 -2.37 9.83 -16.03
N VAL A 429 -2.10 10.52 -14.93
CA VAL A 429 -1.50 9.95 -13.72
C VAL A 429 -2.60 9.71 -12.68
N ALA A 430 -2.65 8.52 -12.09
CA ALA A 430 -3.57 8.22 -11.00
C ALA A 430 -2.99 8.69 -9.65
N GLN A 431 -3.78 9.45 -8.90
CA GLN A 431 -3.54 9.78 -7.51
C GLN A 431 -4.28 8.75 -6.64
N THR A 432 -3.51 7.91 -5.96
CA THR A 432 -3.97 6.72 -5.22
C THR A 432 -3.45 6.67 -3.79
N ALA A 433 -2.35 7.37 -3.50
CA ALA A 433 -1.70 7.35 -2.19
C ALA A 433 -2.42 8.24 -1.17
N PRO A 434 -2.44 7.87 0.13
CA PRO A 434 -3.01 8.74 1.15
C PRO A 434 -2.24 10.06 1.27
N GLN A 435 -2.95 11.12 1.63
CA GLN A 435 -2.46 12.51 1.65
C GLN A 435 -1.23 12.67 2.57
N CYS A 436 -1.16 11.87 3.64
CA CYS A 436 -0.06 11.87 4.60
C CYS A 436 1.19 11.09 4.18
N PHE A 437 1.25 10.61 2.92
CA PHE A 437 2.46 10.06 2.31
C PHE A 437 3.00 10.99 1.23
N ASP A 438 4.32 11.16 1.20
CA ASP A 438 5.07 11.89 0.18
C ASP A 438 4.80 11.40 -1.24
N ILE A 439 4.57 10.10 -1.42
CA ILE A 439 4.09 9.49 -2.67
C ILE A 439 2.90 10.26 -3.27
N SER A 440 1.99 10.76 -2.44
CA SER A 440 0.80 11.47 -2.90
C SER A 440 1.13 12.78 -3.62
N LEU A 441 2.23 13.43 -3.26
CA LEU A 441 2.58 14.74 -3.77
C LEU A 441 3.04 14.69 -5.23
N TRP A 442 3.88 13.71 -5.60
CA TRP A 442 4.29 13.57 -6.99
C TRP A 442 3.12 13.13 -7.87
N GLN A 443 2.24 12.25 -7.37
CA GLN A 443 1.04 11.83 -8.09
C GLN A 443 0.09 13.01 -8.36
N LEU A 444 0.05 14.00 -7.47
CA LEU A 444 -0.71 15.24 -7.66
C LEU A 444 -0.09 16.15 -8.72
N LEU A 445 1.23 16.35 -8.68
CA LEU A 445 1.88 17.47 -9.37
C LEU A 445 2.61 17.10 -10.67
N ALA A 446 3.19 15.90 -10.78
CA ALA A 446 4.13 15.58 -11.86
C ALA A 446 3.52 15.78 -13.26
N ALA A 447 2.29 15.30 -13.46
CA ALA A 447 1.58 15.47 -14.73
C ALA A 447 1.34 16.94 -15.08
N LEU A 448 1.08 17.77 -14.07
CA LEU A 448 0.72 19.18 -14.25
C LEU A 448 1.88 20.03 -14.77
N LEU A 449 3.12 19.62 -14.49
CA LEU A 449 4.31 20.36 -14.94
C LEU A 449 4.56 20.21 -16.44
N VAL A 450 4.01 19.15 -17.06
CA VAL A 450 4.29 18.77 -18.46
C VAL A 450 3.03 18.67 -19.32
N GLY A 451 1.91 19.24 -18.88
CA GLY A 451 0.67 19.28 -19.67
C GLY A 451 -0.13 17.97 -19.66
N GLY A 452 0.13 17.08 -18.70
CA GLY A 452 -0.69 15.91 -18.41
C GLY A 452 -1.90 16.27 -17.54
N ARG A 453 -2.58 15.26 -17.00
CA ARG A 453 -3.68 15.44 -16.04
C ARG A 453 -3.62 14.42 -14.90
N THR A 454 -4.14 14.81 -13.75
CA THR A 454 -4.22 13.95 -12.56
C THR A 454 -5.64 13.43 -12.38
N LEU A 455 -5.80 12.12 -12.28
CA LEU A 455 -7.07 11.48 -11.89
C LEU A 455 -7.01 11.14 -10.40
N LEU A 456 -7.84 11.79 -9.59
CA LEU A 456 -7.98 11.48 -8.18
C LEU A 456 -8.86 10.24 -8.03
N VAL A 457 -8.32 9.20 -7.39
CA VAL A 457 -9.03 7.96 -7.12
C VAL A 457 -9.52 7.97 -5.67
N GLU A 458 -10.81 7.79 -5.50
CA GLU A 458 -11.49 7.80 -4.20
C GLU A 458 -10.94 6.68 -3.30
N GLN A 459 -10.84 6.94 -2.00
CA GLN A 459 -10.21 6.00 -1.07
C GLN A 459 -10.94 4.65 -1.02
N ASP A 460 -12.27 4.66 -1.08
CA ASP A 460 -13.11 3.46 -1.13
C ASP A 460 -12.91 2.68 -2.44
N ALA A 461 -12.72 3.38 -3.57
CA ALA A 461 -12.36 2.78 -4.85
C ALA A 461 -10.98 2.11 -4.79
N VAL A 462 -9.97 2.72 -4.13
CA VAL A 462 -8.67 2.06 -3.92
C VAL A 462 -8.81 0.81 -3.03
N MET A 463 -9.76 0.76 -2.11
CA MET A 463 -9.96 -0.43 -1.27
C MET A 463 -10.77 -1.55 -1.95
N ASP A 464 -11.30 -1.32 -3.15
CA ASP A 464 -12.05 -2.30 -3.95
C ASP A 464 -11.32 -2.56 -5.28
N ALA A 465 -10.75 -3.75 -5.44
CA ALA A 465 -9.91 -4.06 -6.61
C ALA A 465 -10.64 -3.94 -7.95
N GLU A 466 -11.93 -4.27 -8.03
CA GLU A 466 -12.70 -4.08 -9.27
C GLU A 466 -12.92 -2.60 -9.54
N ARG A 467 -13.46 -1.88 -8.55
CA ARG A 467 -13.76 -0.45 -8.72
C ARG A 467 -12.48 0.32 -9.02
N PHE A 468 -11.35 -0.06 -8.43
CA PHE A 468 -10.05 0.50 -8.74
C PHE A 468 -9.69 0.30 -10.20
N VAL A 469 -9.66 -0.95 -10.68
CA VAL A 469 -9.33 -1.30 -12.08
C VAL A 469 -10.27 -0.60 -13.05
N ASP A 470 -11.57 -0.56 -12.77
CA ASP A 470 -12.56 0.14 -13.60
C ASP A 470 -12.39 1.65 -13.61
N THR A 471 -11.94 2.22 -12.50
CA THR A 471 -11.63 3.65 -12.43
C THR A 471 -10.39 3.97 -13.24
N LEU A 472 -9.35 3.12 -13.19
CA LEU A 472 -8.17 3.27 -14.03
C LEU A 472 -8.51 3.17 -15.53
N ALA A 473 -9.32 2.17 -15.90
CA ALA A 473 -9.74 1.95 -17.28
C ALA A 473 -10.58 3.12 -17.82
N ARG A 474 -11.64 3.52 -17.10
CA ARG A 474 -12.51 4.65 -17.49
C ARG A 474 -11.75 5.98 -17.51
N GLY A 475 -10.83 6.16 -16.58
CA GLY A 475 -9.97 7.33 -16.49
C GLY A 475 -8.89 7.40 -17.56
N ARG A 476 -8.68 6.31 -18.32
CA ARG A 476 -7.60 6.15 -19.31
C ARG A 476 -6.23 6.39 -18.68
N VAL A 477 -6.02 5.81 -17.49
CA VAL A 477 -4.78 6.00 -16.72
C VAL A 477 -3.60 5.38 -17.45
N ALA A 478 -2.55 6.18 -17.65
CA ALA A 478 -1.32 5.76 -18.29
C ALA A 478 -0.22 5.38 -17.29
N VAL A 479 -0.21 6.03 -16.12
CA VAL A 479 0.76 5.79 -15.05
C VAL A 479 0.04 5.68 -13.71
N ALA A 480 0.33 4.61 -12.98
CA ALA A 480 -0.13 4.43 -11.61
C ALA A 480 1.04 4.00 -10.71
N GLN A 481 0.98 4.34 -9.42
CA GLN A 481 1.87 3.76 -8.42
C GLN A 481 1.07 3.20 -7.26
N VAL A 482 1.51 2.03 -6.78
CA VAL A 482 0.93 1.31 -5.66
C VAL A 482 2.04 0.65 -4.84
N VAL A 483 1.73 0.10 -3.68
CA VAL A 483 2.70 -0.69 -2.91
C VAL A 483 2.72 -2.15 -3.41
N PRO A 484 3.84 -2.89 -3.31
CA PRO A 484 3.93 -4.28 -3.78
C PRO A 484 2.81 -5.20 -3.25
N SER A 485 2.45 -5.09 -1.96
CA SER A 485 1.35 -5.86 -1.37
C SER A 485 -0.01 -5.59 -2.01
N TYR A 486 -0.27 -4.36 -2.45
CA TYR A 486 -1.49 -4.01 -3.16
C TYR A 486 -1.43 -4.43 -4.63
N LEU A 487 -0.26 -4.33 -5.29
CA LEU A 487 -0.05 -4.90 -6.63
C LEU A 487 -0.37 -6.41 -6.65
N GLU A 488 0.00 -7.15 -5.61
CA GLU A 488 -0.33 -8.58 -5.49
C GLU A 488 -1.85 -8.83 -5.46
N VAL A 489 -2.62 -7.94 -4.81
CA VAL A 489 -4.08 -7.98 -4.83
C VAL A 489 -4.63 -7.74 -6.24
N LEU A 490 -4.11 -6.72 -6.92
CA LEU A 490 -4.52 -6.40 -8.29
C LEU A 490 -4.21 -7.53 -9.27
N VAL A 491 -3.00 -8.10 -9.21
CA VAL A 491 -2.58 -9.25 -10.02
C VAL A 491 -3.52 -10.43 -9.78
N SER A 492 -3.82 -10.73 -8.51
CA SER A 492 -4.72 -11.83 -8.15
C SER A 492 -6.16 -11.62 -8.63
N TYR A 493 -6.62 -10.37 -8.65
CA TYR A 493 -7.92 -9.99 -9.22
C TYR A 493 -7.91 -10.14 -10.76
N LEU A 494 -6.90 -9.60 -11.45
CA LEU A 494 -6.80 -9.60 -12.91
C LEU A 494 -6.59 -11.01 -13.51
N GLU A 495 -6.00 -11.94 -12.75
CA GLU A 495 -5.92 -13.38 -13.12
C GLU A 495 -7.31 -14.03 -13.24
N ARG A 496 -8.25 -13.62 -12.37
CA ARG A 496 -9.63 -14.17 -12.32
C ARG A 496 -10.61 -13.39 -13.16
N HIS A 497 -10.41 -12.07 -13.25
CA HIS A 497 -11.26 -11.15 -13.98
C HIS A 497 -10.41 -10.38 -14.99
N PRO A 498 -10.11 -10.96 -16.16
CA PRO A 498 -9.35 -10.26 -17.18
C PRO A 498 -10.04 -8.96 -17.58
N ARG A 499 -9.34 -7.84 -17.40
CA ARG A 499 -9.77 -6.50 -17.82
C ARG A 499 -8.71 -5.87 -18.72
N ASP A 500 -9.16 -5.26 -19.81
CA ASP A 500 -8.27 -4.51 -20.67
C ASP A 500 -7.94 -3.15 -20.04
N LEU A 501 -6.67 -2.76 -20.12
CA LEU A 501 -6.13 -1.50 -19.61
C LEU A 501 -5.27 -0.86 -20.70
N PRO A 502 -5.88 -0.48 -21.85
CA PRO A 502 -5.15 -0.21 -23.09
C PRO A 502 -4.28 1.05 -23.01
N ASP A 503 -4.62 1.99 -22.13
CA ASP A 503 -3.85 3.22 -21.93
C ASP A 503 -2.73 3.06 -20.89
N LEU A 504 -2.77 2.02 -20.03
CA LEU A 504 -1.79 1.83 -18.95
C LEU A 504 -0.45 1.36 -19.50
N ARG A 505 0.60 2.17 -19.32
CA ARG A 505 1.94 1.93 -19.87
C ARG A 505 2.98 1.65 -18.80
N CYS A 506 2.74 2.10 -17.58
CA CYS A 506 3.69 1.98 -16.48
C CYS A 506 2.96 1.83 -15.15
N VAL A 507 3.39 0.84 -14.36
CA VAL A 507 3.07 0.73 -12.93
C VAL A 507 4.36 0.87 -12.15
N SER A 508 4.43 1.85 -11.25
CA SER A 508 5.52 1.94 -10.29
C SER A 508 5.10 1.28 -8.97
N VAL A 509 6.06 0.70 -8.26
CA VAL A 509 5.89 0.22 -6.90
C VAL A 509 6.97 0.78 -5.99
N THR A 510 6.60 1.19 -4.78
CA THR A 510 7.53 1.68 -3.75
C THR A 510 7.02 1.33 -2.36
N GLY A 511 7.82 1.59 -1.34
CA GLY A 511 7.43 1.44 0.06
C GLY A 511 7.54 0.01 0.64
N GLU A 512 7.81 -1.02 -0.16
CA GLU A 512 8.10 -2.39 0.32
C GLU A 512 9.11 -3.09 -0.59
N ALA A 513 9.74 -4.16 -0.10
CA ALA A 513 10.57 -5.01 -0.95
C ALA A 513 9.70 -5.73 -1.99
N LEU A 514 10.02 -5.52 -3.28
CA LEU A 514 9.35 -6.17 -4.39
C LEU A 514 9.90 -7.59 -4.60
N LYS A 515 8.99 -8.57 -4.63
CA LYS A 515 9.34 -9.99 -4.80
C LYS A 515 9.36 -10.39 -6.27
N ARG A 516 10.33 -11.22 -6.67
CA ARG A 516 10.48 -11.70 -8.05
C ARG A 516 9.25 -12.47 -8.54
N GLU A 517 8.62 -13.24 -7.66
CA GLU A 517 7.43 -14.03 -7.98
C GLU A 517 6.25 -13.11 -8.38
N LEU A 518 6.13 -11.95 -7.74
CA LEU A 518 5.11 -10.96 -8.10
C LEU A 518 5.40 -10.32 -9.46
N VAL A 519 6.67 -10.03 -9.74
CA VAL A 519 7.13 -9.52 -11.05
C VAL A 519 6.83 -10.53 -12.17
N GLN A 520 7.07 -11.82 -11.93
CA GLN A 520 6.74 -12.90 -12.86
C GLN A 520 5.25 -12.94 -13.19
N ARG A 521 4.39 -12.90 -12.18
CA ARG A 521 2.93 -12.89 -12.37
C ARG A 521 2.48 -11.64 -13.11
N TRP A 522 3.06 -10.47 -12.80
CA TRP A 522 2.76 -9.23 -13.50
C TRP A 522 3.06 -9.32 -15.00
N PHE A 523 4.28 -9.70 -15.38
CA PHE A 523 4.65 -9.77 -16.81
C PHE A 523 3.97 -10.92 -17.55
N ALA A 524 3.56 -11.99 -16.86
CA ALA A 524 2.72 -13.02 -17.46
C ALA A 524 1.33 -12.48 -17.85
N LEU A 525 0.76 -11.57 -17.04
CA LEU A 525 -0.54 -10.95 -17.31
C LEU A 525 -0.43 -9.74 -18.25
N ARG A 526 0.63 -8.95 -18.12
CA ARG A 526 0.78 -7.61 -18.75
C ARG A 526 2.19 -7.42 -19.31
N PRO A 527 2.61 -8.21 -20.32
CA PRO A 527 3.97 -8.16 -20.87
C PRO A 527 4.32 -6.80 -21.50
N GLY A 528 3.33 -6.02 -21.93
CA GLY A 528 3.52 -4.70 -22.54
C GLY A 528 3.53 -3.52 -21.55
N ILE A 529 3.34 -3.76 -20.24
CA ILE A 529 3.26 -2.68 -19.24
C ILE A 529 4.50 -2.72 -18.36
N ARG A 530 5.29 -1.64 -18.41
CA ARG A 530 6.52 -1.50 -17.62
C ARG A 530 6.23 -1.55 -16.13
N LEU A 531 7.10 -2.20 -15.36
CA LEU A 531 7.05 -2.23 -13.90
C LEU A 531 8.28 -1.52 -13.35
N VAL A 532 8.09 -0.49 -12.52
CA VAL A 532 9.21 0.27 -11.95
C VAL A 532 9.32 0.01 -10.46
N ASN A 533 10.41 -0.62 -10.02
CA ASN A 533 10.71 -0.75 -8.61
C ASN A 533 11.41 0.53 -8.16
N ALA A 534 10.75 1.32 -7.32
CA ALA A 534 11.23 2.59 -6.82
C ALA A 534 11.62 2.48 -5.35
N TYR A 535 12.63 3.23 -4.95
CA TYR A 535 13.16 3.23 -3.60
C TYR A 535 13.54 4.63 -3.17
N GLY A 536 13.19 4.97 -1.94
CA GLY A 536 13.68 6.15 -1.25
C GLY A 536 13.04 6.29 0.13
N LEU A 537 13.28 7.45 0.73
CA LEU A 537 12.92 7.79 2.10
C LEU A 537 12.36 9.21 2.10
N THR A 538 11.44 9.49 3.01
CA THR A 538 10.84 10.82 3.16
C THR A 538 11.90 11.89 3.42
N GLU A 539 12.95 11.56 4.17
CA GLU A 539 14.10 12.44 4.45
C GLU A 539 14.94 12.79 3.21
N THR A 540 14.74 12.07 2.10
CA THR A 540 15.45 12.22 0.83
C THR A 540 14.51 12.62 -0.31
N SER A 541 13.45 13.37 -0.02
CA SER A 541 12.49 13.85 -1.02
C SER A 541 11.85 12.73 -1.85
N ASP A 542 11.32 11.71 -1.16
CA ASP A 542 10.69 10.51 -1.73
C ASP A 542 11.71 9.58 -2.44
N ASP A 543 11.46 9.14 -3.67
CA ASP A 543 12.31 8.14 -4.35
C ASP A 543 13.66 8.70 -4.83
N THR A 544 14.73 7.96 -4.50
CA THR A 544 16.14 8.23 -4.83
C THR A 544 16.70 7.28 -5.89
N ASN A 545 16.11 6.09 -6.07
CA ASN A 545 16.49 5.12 -7.08
C ASN A 545 15.26 4.59 -7.84
N HIS A 546 15.46 4.25 -9.12
CA HIS A 546 14.48 3.55 -9.94
C HIS A 546 15.12 2.37 -10.70
N GLU A 547 14.44 1.23 -10.68
CA GLU A 547 14.70 0.09 -11.58
C GLU A 547 13.49 -0.06 -12.52
N VAL A 548 13.66 0.33 -13.78
CA VAL A 548 12.62 0.18 -14.82
C VAL A 548 12.75 -1.20 -15.45
N MET A 549 11.71 -2.03 -15.28
CA MET A 549 11.66 -3.38 -15.81
C MET A 549 10.66 -3.47 -16.95
N GLU A 550 11.07 -4.13 -18.04
CA GLU A 550 10.22 -4.49 -19.18
C GLU A 550 10.02 -6.01 -19.30
N ALA A 551 10.77 -6.77 -18.51
CA ALA A 551 10.68 -8.21 -18.40
C ALA A 551 11.07 -8.64 -16.98
N VAL A 552 10.87 -9.92 -16.67
CA VAL A 552 11.27 -10.49 -15.38
C VAL A 552 12.79 -10.46 -15.25
N PRO A 553 13.37 -9.73 -14.28
CA PRO A 553 14.81 -9.74 -14.09
C PRO A 553 15.26 -11.03 -13.39
N GLU A 554 16.56 -11.33 -13.45
CA GLU A 554 17.15 -12.42 -12.65
C GLU A 554 16.99 -12.14 -11.15
N ARG A 555 17.23 -10.89 -10.74
CA ARG A 555 17.08 -10.39 -9.37
C ARG A 555 16.33 -9.07 -9.37
N VAL A 556 15.50 -8.85 -8.36
CA VAL A 556 14.79 -7.57 -8.18
C VAL A 556 15.69 -6.65 -7.36
N LEU A 557 16.30 -5.67 -8.03
CA LEU A 557 17.19 -4.66 -7.44
C LEU A 557 16.45 -3.33 -7.27
N LEU A 558 17.04 -2.39 -6.52
CA LEU A 558 16.54 -1.03 -6.35
C LEU A 558 16.91 -0.10 -7.52
N GLY A 559 17.77 -0.57 -8.44
CA GLY A 559 18.20 0.18 -9.61
C GLY A 559 19.26 1.22 -9.29
N ARG A 560 19.39 2.21 -10.18
CA ARG A 560 20.42 3.26 -10.10
C ARG A 560 19.85 4.53 -9.46
N PRO A 561 20.70 5.39 -8.84
CA PRO A 561 20.23 6.68 -8.35
C PRO A 561 19.69 7.56 -9.47
N VAL A 562 18.61 8.28 -9.18
CA VAL A 562 18.02 9.25 -10.10
C VAL A 562 18.90 10.50 -10.21
N HIS A 563 18.62 11.36 -11.19
CA HIS A 563 19.42 12.56 -11.45
C HIS A 563 19.73 13.38 -10.18
N ASN A 564 20.96 13.90 -10.07
CA ASN A 564 21.45 14.72 -8.96
C ASN A 564 21.45 14.06 -7.56
N VAL A 565 21.17 12.76 -7.47
CA VAL A 565 21.21 12.01 -6.21
C VAL A 565 22.50 11.23 -6.11
N ARG A 566 23.12 11.24 -4.93
CA ARG A 566 24.25 10.39 -4.60
C ARG A 566 23.84 9.40 -3.53
N VAL A 567 24.24 8.15 -3.72
CA VAL A 567 24.01 7.07 -2.76
C VAL A 567 25.36 6.44 -2.45
N TYR A 568 25.66 6.32 -1.16
CA TYR A 568 26.86 5.66 -0.66
C TYR A 568 26.47 4.40 0.09
N VAL A 569 27.32 3.37 0.03
CA VAL A 569 27.26 2.24 0.94
C VAL A 569 28.49 2.35 1.83
N VAL A 570 28.28 2.54 3.14
CA VAL A 570 29.34 2.93 4.07
C VAL A 570 29.45 2.02 5.28
N ASP A 571 30.65 1.99 5.85
CA ASP A 571 30.94 1.36 7.14
C ASP A 571 30.50 2.25 8.32
N PRO A 572 30.62 1.80 9.58
CA PRO A 572 30.29 2.61 10.76
C PRO A 572 31.10 3.91 10.92
N HIS A 573 32.22 4.06 10.21
CA HIS A 573 33.07 5.24 10.18
C HIS A 573 32.78 6.17 8.99
N LEU A 574 31.72 5.89 8.21
CA LEU A 574 31.32 6.61 7.01
C LEU A 574 32.31 6.49 5.83
N HIS A 575 33.20 5.49 5.87
CA HIS A 575 34.01 5.16 4.71
C HIS A 575 33.20 4.34 3.70
N LEU A 576 33.42 4.57 2.41
CA LEU A 576 32.89 3.68 1.37
C LEU A 576 33.42 2.26 1.59
N VAL A 577 32.52 1.28 1.49
CA VAL A 577 32.87 -0.14 1.52
C VAL A 577 33.34 -0.61 0.14
N PRO A 578 34.08 -1.74 0.05
CA PRO A 578 34.36 -2.36 -1.25
C PRO A 578 33.06 -2.56 -2.04
N LEU A 579 33.11 -2.40 -3.37
CA LEU A 579 31.94 -2.70 -4.23
C LEU A 579 31.33 -4.05 -3.84
N GLY A 580 30.02 -4.26 -3.86
CA GLY A 580 29.39 -5.54 -3.47
C GLY A 580 29.55 -6.00 -2.01
N ALA A 581 30.32 -5.31 -1.17
CA ALA A 581 30.28 -5.52 0.26
C ALA A 581 29.00 -4.90 0.85
N PRO A 582 28.40 -5.53 1.87
CA PRO A 582 27.25 -4.95 2.57
C PRO A 582 27.67 -3.77 3.44
N GLY A 583 26.80 -2.77 3.55
CA GLY A 583 26.98 -1.63 4.44
C GLY A 583 25.72 -0.79 4.59
N LEU A 584 25.82 0.31 5.34
CA LEU A 584 24.74 1.26 5.53
C LEU A 584 24.53 2.09 4.25
N ILE A 585 23.30 2.17 3.77
CA ILE A 585 22.92 3.06 2.67
C ILE A 585 22.78 4.49 3.22
N ALA A 586 23.58 5.41 2.67
CA ALA A 586 23.56 6.83 2.99
C ALA A 586 23.33 7.66 1.72
N PHE A 587 22.74 8.85 1.87
CA PHE A 587 22.28 9.68 0.77
C PHE A 587 22.89 11.07 0.83
N SER A 588 23.26 11.61 -0.32
CA SER A 588 23.80 12.96 -0.49
C SER A 588 23.24 13.61 -1.77
N GLY A 589 23.47 14.91 -1.93
CA GLY A 589 22.95 15.71 -3.02
C GLY A 589 21.60 16.36 -2.73
N VAL A 590 20.95 16.83 -3.79
CA VAL A 590 19.76 17.72 -3.71
C VAL A 590 18.54 17.08 -3.04
N CYS A 591 18.50 15.75 -2.97
CA CYS A 591 17.40 15.01 -2.36
C CYS A 591 17.35 15.16 -0.83
N VAL A 592 18.48 15.41 -0.18
CA VAL A 592 18.60 15.39 1.29
C VAL A 592 17.93 16.61 1.92
N GLY A 593 16.89 16.33 2.71
CA GLY A 593 16.15 17.32 3.47
C GLY A 593 16.98 18.07 4.51
N ARG A 594 16.38 19.10 5.11
CA ARG A 594 17.05 19.99 6.07
C ARG A 594 17.24 19.35 7.45
N GLY A 595 16.42 18.35 7.79
CA GLY A 595 16.40 17.73 9.10
C GLY A 595 15.00 17.34 9.55
N TYR A 596 14.82 17.14 10.84
CA TYR A 596 13.53 16.92 11.48
C TYR A 596 13.02 18.19 12.17
N VAL A 597 11.75 18.55 11.93
CA VAL A 597 11.14 19.77 12.49
C VAL A 597 11.14 19.72 14.02
N ASN A 598 11.68 20.78 14.63
CA ASN A 598 11.79 20.95 16.07
C ASN A 598 12.40 19.73 16.82
N ASP A 599 13.35 19.04 16.17
CA ASP A 599 14.04 17.87 16.71
C ASP A 599 15.53 17.89 16.36
N PRO A 600 16.32 18.77 17.01
CA PRO A 600 17.73 18.96 16.68
C PRO A 600 18.58 17.75 17.06
N ASP A 601 18.17 16.94 18.04
CA ASP A 601 18.93 15.80 18.52
C ASP A 601 18.90 14.65 17.49
N ARG A 602 17.70 14.24 17.04
CA ARG A 602 17.59 13.25 15.96
C ARG A 602 18.15 13.77 14.65
N THR A 603 18.03 15.08 14.40
CA THR A 603 18.63 15.70 13.21
C THR A 603 20.14 15.53 13.23
N ARG A 604 20.83 15.88 14.33
CA ARG A 604 22.28 15.69 14.42
C ARG A 604 22.71 14.22 14.33
N GLU A 605 21.87 13.29 14.77
CA GLU A 605 22.19 11.86 14.67
C GLU A 605 22.13 11.35 13.22
N ALA A 606 21.04 11.67 12.51
CA ALA A 606 20.72 11.13 11.19
C ALA A 606 21.25 11.97 10.02
N TYR A 607 21.46 13.27 10.21
CA TYR A 607 21.97 14.20 9.20
C TYR A 607 23.38 14.64 9.59
N ARG A 608 24.35 14.32 8.75
CA ARG A 608 25.78 14.62 8.92
C ARG A 608 26.25 15.51 7.77
N GLU A 609 27.47 16.02 7.89
CA GLU A 609 28.17 16.60 6.74
C GLU A 609 28.66 15.45 5.84
N ASP A 610 28.56 15.62 4.52
CA ASP A 610 29.10 14.65 3.58
C ASP A 610 30.64 14.68 3.60
N PRO A 611 31.32 13.60 4.04
CA PRO A 611 32.78 13.57 4.14
C PRO A 611 33.48 13.65 2.78
N TYR A 612 32.77 13.39 1.67
CA TYR A 612 33.29 13.44 0.31
C TYR A 612 32.87 14.71 -0.44
N ARG A 613 31.93 15.49 0.10
CA ARG A 613 31.42 16.75 -0.48
C ARG A 613 31.21 17.79 0.62
N PRO A 614 32.29 18.50 1.04
CA PRO A 614 32.18 19.54 2.06
C PRO A 614 31.10 20.56 1.73
N GLY A 615 30.26 20.88 2.72
CA GLY A 615 29.10 21.77 2.56
C GLY A 615 27.81 21.09 2.07
N GLU A 616 27.84 19.82 1.63
CA GLU A 616 26.63 19.03 1.37
C GLU A 616 26.19 18.24 2.62
N ARG A 617 24.90 17.90 2.69
CA ARG A 617 24.31 17.10 3.77
C ARG A 617 24.33 15.62 3.39
N LEU A 618 24.70 14.77 4.34
CA LEU A 618 24.61 13.31 4.27
C LEU A 618 23.47 12.83 5.18
N TYR A 619 22.53 12.05 4.66
CA TYR A 619 21.48 11.40 5.44
C TYR A 619 21.75 9.91 5.62
N LEU A 620 21.65 9.44 6.88
CA LEU A 620 21.86 8.05 7.28
C LEU A 620 20.50 7.32 7.41
N GLY A 621 20.05 6.64 6.36
CA GLY A 621 18.68 6.11 6.24
C GLY A 621 18.35 4.86 7.06
N GLY A 622 19.36 4.20 7.65
CA GLY A 622 19.21 2.99 8.47
C GLY A 622 19.00 1.69 7.66
N ASP A 623 18.87 1.77 6.35
CA ASP A 623 18.80 0.62 5.44
C ASP A 623 20.21 0.06 5.17
N TRP A 624 20.32 -1.26 5.05
CA TRP A 624 21.53 -1.96 4.62
C TRP A 624 21.39 -2.40 3.17
N GLY A 625 22.49 -2.28 2.43
CA GLY A 625 22.53 -2.65 1.03
C GLY A 625 23.94 -2.89 0.53
N ARG A 626 24.04 -3.20 -0.76
CA ARG A 626 25.32 -3.32 -1.48
C ARG A 626 25.16 -2.98 -2.95
N TRP A 627 26.25 -2.55 -3.56
CA TRP A 627 26.32 -2.31 -5.00
C TRP A 627 26.57 -3.59 -5.79
N HIS A 628 25.75 -3.84 -6.82
CA HIS A 628 26.07 -4.86 -7.82
C HIS A 628 27.10 -4.34 -8.82
N PRO A 629 27.83 -5.24 -9.51
CA PRO A 629 28.84 -4.87 -10.51
C PRO A 629 28.33 -4.00 -11.66
N ASP A 630 27.03 -4.03 -11.94
CA ASP A 630 26.35 -3.23 -12.95
C ASP A 630 25.91 -1.84 -12.43
N GLY A 631 26.27 -1.50 -11.20
CA GLY A 631 25.96 -0.23 -10.56
C GLY A 631 24.52 -0.12 -10.04
N LYS A 632 23.80 -1.24 -9.92
CA LYS A 632 22.47 -1.27 -9.29
C LYS A 632 22.57 -1.60 -7.80
N LEU A 633 21.70 -1.00 -7.01
CA LEU A 633 21.69 -1.18 -5.56
C LEU A 633 20.82 -2.37 -5.15
N GLU A 634 21.31 -3.23 -4.27
CA GLU A 634 20.53 -4.29 -3.62
C GLU A 634 20.18 -3.90 -2.18
N PHE A 635 18.93 -4.13 -1.80
CA PHE A 635 18.47 -3.98 -0.42
C PHE A 635 18.65 -5.29 0.35
N LEU A 636 19.33 -5.24 1.50
CA LEU A 636 19.61 -6.41 2.34
C LEU A 636 18.77 -6.44 3.63
N GLY A 637 18.16 -5.32 4.01
CA GLY A 637 17.33 -5.20 5.20
C GLY A 637 17.54 -3.88 5.94
N ARG A 638 17.06 -3.80 7.18
CA ARG A 638 17.25 -2.64 8.06
C ARG A 638 18.19 -2.97 9.20
N ARG A 639 18.96 -1.96 9.63
CA ARG A 639 19.81 -2.04 10.83
C ARG A 639 19.01 -1.99 12.12
N ASP A 640 17.88 -1.29 12.11
CA ASP A 640 17.02 -1.06 13.27
C ASP A 640 15.79 -1.99 13.26
N SER A 641 14.93 -1.87 14.28
CA SER A 641 13.69 -2.63 14.38
C SER A 641 12.53 -2.02 13.58
N GLN A 642 12.79 -1.06 12.69
CA GLN A 642 11.74 -0.46 11.88
C GLN A 642 11.31 -1.45 10.79
N VAL A 643 10.03 -1.43 10.47
CA VAL A 643 9.43 -2.35 9.50
C VAL A 643 8.57 -1.59 8.50
N LYS A 644 8.49 -2.08 7.26
CA LYS A 644 7.54 -1.60 6.27
C LYS A 644 6.41 -2.62 6.13
N ILE A 645 5.18 -2.23 6.48
CA ILE A 645 3.99 -3.10 6.41
C ILE A 645 2.91 -2.37 5.62
N ARG A 646 2.48 -2.94 4.50
CA ARG A 646 1.48 -2.34 3.57
C ARG A 646 1.90 -0.96 3.06
N GLY A 647 3.20 -0.77 2.86
CA GLY A 647 3.83 0.52 2.53
C GLY A 647 3.92 1.52 3.68
N PHE A 648 3.36 1.22 4.85
CA PHE A 648 3.52 2.06 6.03
C PHE A 648 4.87 1.80 6.67
N ARG A 649 5.65 2.86 6.84
CA ARG A 649 6.86 2.86 7.64
C ARG A 649 6.46 2.89 9.12
N ILE A 650 6.69 1.80 9.83
CA ILE A 650 6.25 1.59 11.22
C ILE A 650 7.46 1.39 12.13
N GLU A 651 7.60 2.28 13.11
CA GLU A 651 8.57 2.14 14.20
C GLU A 651 7.97 1.29 15.32
N ILE A 652 8.52 0.10 15.50
CA ILE A 652 8.09 -0.85 16.54
C ILE A 652 8.16 -0.23 17.95
N GLY A 653 9.18 0.60 18.20
CA GLY A 653 9.33 1.32 19.47
C GLY A 653 8.18 2.28 19.79
N GLU A 654 7.51 2.86 18.79
CA GLU A 654 6.35 3.73 19.00
C GLU A 654 5.16 2.98 19.59
N ILE A 655 4.95 1.77 19.09
CA ILE A 655 3.89 0.89 19.57
C ILE A 655 4.23 0.38 20.97
N GLU A 656 5.48 -0.03 21.19
CA GLU A 656 5.97 -0.50 22.49
C GLU A 656 5.85 0.58 23.57
N ASN A 657 6.27 1.81 23.28
CA ASN A 657 6.15 2.92 24.22
C ASN A 657 4.69 3.28 24.52
N THR A 658 3.80 3.17 23.53
CA THR A 658 2.36 3.36 23.76
C THR A 658 1.77 2.24 24.59
N LEU A 659 2.22 1.00 24.38
CA LEU A 659 1.79 -0.17 25.16
C LEU A 659 2.12 -0.01 26.65
N LEU A 660 3.26 0.60 26.97
CA LEU A 660 3.63 0.94 28.36
C LEU A 660 2.72 1.98 29.02
N ARG A 661 1.92 2.73 28.25
CA ARG A 661 0.95 3.70 28.79
C ARG A 661 -0.39 3.06 29.15
N VAL A 662 -0.60 1.78 28.84
CA VAL A 662 -1.83 1.04 29.16
C VAL A 662 -1.86 0.70 30.65
N PRO A 663 -2.91 1.10 31.41
CA PRO A 663 -2.99 0.82 32.85
C PRO A 663 -2.93 -0.68 33.19
N GLY A 664 -1.83 -1.08 33.84
CA GLY A 664 -1.58 -2.47 34.23
C GLY A 664 -0.52 -3.18 33.39
N VAL A 665 -0.04 -2.57 32.30
CA VAL A 665 1.14 -3.05 31.57
C VAL A 665 2.42 -2.56 32.27
N ARG A 666 3.40 -3.46 32.45
CA ARG A 666 4.71 -3.14 33.03
C ARG A 666 5.82 -3.09 31.96
N ASP A 667 5.87 -4.11 31.11
CA ASP A 667 6.82 -4.21 29.98
C ASP A 667 6.05 -4.57 28.71
N GLY A 668 6.54 -4.12 27.54
CA GLY A 668 5.90 -4.35 26.25
C GLY A 668 6.91 -4.57 25.13
N ALA A 669 6.63 -5.53 24.24
CA ALA A 669 7.42 -5.80 23.04
C ALA A 669 6.50 -6.10 21.85
N VAL A 670 6.85 -5.64 20.66
CA VAL A 670 6.07 -5.90 19.44
C VAL A 670 6.96 -6.56 18.40
N VAL A 671 6.44 -7.60 17.74
CA VAL A 671 7.11 -8.31 16.65
C VAL A 671 6.23 -8.35 15.42
N VAL A 672 6.86 -8.53 14.26
CA VAL A 672 6.16 -8.72 12.99
C VAL A 672 6.11 -10.22 12.67
N THR A 673 4.94 -10.72 12.29
CA THR A 673 4.75 -12.11 11.88
C THR A 673 4.14 -12.20 10.47
N GLY A 674 4.42 -13.30 9.76
CA GLY A 674 3.90 -13.61 8.42
C GLY A 674 4.77 -14.67 7.71
N GLN A 675 4.14 -15.68 7.09
CA GLN A 675 4.81 -16.73 6.30
C GLN A 675 5.18 -16.22 4.90
N ALA A 676 6.05 -16.94 4.18
CA ALA A 676 6.31 -16.70 2.77
C ALA A 676 5.00 -16.88 1.96
N GLY A 677 4.35 -15.76 1.61
CA GLY A 677 3.08 -15.71 0.87
C GLY A 677 1.90 -15.06 1.63
N GLY A 678 2.03 -14.80 2.94
CA GLY A 678 1.01 -14.10 3.74
C GLY A 678 1.31 -12.60 3.95
N SER A 679 0.30 -11.82 4.39
CA SER A 679 0.48 -10.41 4.75
C SER A 679 1.14 -10.25 6.12
N ALA A 680 2.21 -9.46 6.20
CA ALA A 680 2.86 -9.12 7.47
C ALA A 680 1.88 -8.45 8.45
N ARG A 681 1.98 -8.80 9.75
CA ARG A 681 1.14 -8.26 10.83
C ARG A 681 1.93 -8.01 12.11
N LEU A 682 1.44 -7.07 12.92
CA LEU A 682 2.00 -6.70 14.22
C LEU A 682 1.37 -7.56 15.34
N VAL A 683 2.22 -8.13 16.20
CA VAL A 683 1.83 -8.91 17.39
C VAL A 683 2.51 -8.30 18.60
N ALA A 684 1.72 -7.92 19.61
CA ALA A 684 2.21 -7.35 20.86
C ALA A 684 2.28 -8.38 21.97
N PHE A 685 3.35 -8.32 22.74
CA PHE A 685 3.59 -9.06 23.97
C PHE A 685 3.71 -8.07 25.12
N TYR A 686 3.13 -8.39 26.27
CA TYR A 686 3.23 -7.52 27.43
C TYR A 686 3.27 -8.30 28.75
N THR A 687 3.84 -7.69 29.78
CA THR A 687 3.83 -8.20 31.16
C THR A 687 3.04 -7.26 32.07
N GLY A 688 2.75 -7.69 33.31
CA GLY A 688 1.96 -6.95 34.28
C GLY A 688 0.64 -7.66 34.59
N ARG A 689 -0.45 -6.91 34.71
CA ARG A 689 -1.80 -7.47 34.88
C ARG A 689 -2.26 -8.09 33.56
N ARG A 690 -2.90 -9.26 33.61
CA ARG A 690 -3.54 -9.87 32.44
C ARG A 690 -4.79 -9.07 32.08
N LEU A 691 -4.78 -8.43 30.93
CA LEU A 691 -5.85 -7.56 30.43
C LEU A 691 -6.59 -8.26 29.28
N GLN A 692 -7.83 -7.82 29.01
CA GLN A 692 -8.53 -8.23 27.79
C GLN A 692 -7.92 -7.51 26.58
N ALA A 693 -7.93 -8.16 25.41
CA ALA A 693 -7.32 -7.61 24.20
C ALA A 693 -7.95 -6.27 23.81
N GLU A 694 -9.26 -6.14 24.00
CA GLU A 694 -10.05 -4.96 23.69
C GLU A 694 -9.63 -3.76 24.54
N GLU A 695 -9.30 -3.96 25.81
CA GLU A 695 -8.84 -2.89 26.71
C GLU A 695 -7.51 -2.30 26.23
N VAL A 696 -6.58 -3.17 25.82
CA VAL A 696 -5.27 -2.78 25.29
C VAL A 696 -5.44 -2.09 23.93
N GLN A 697 -6.24 -2.68 23.04
CA GLN A 697 -6.50 -2.15 21.71
C GLN A 697 -7.17 -0.77 21.74
N GLN A 698 -8.10 -0.54 22.66
CA GLN A 698 -8.79 0.74 22.82
C GLN A 698 -7.81 1.87 23.19
N VAL A 699 -6.90 1.62 24.12
CA VAL A 699 -5.89 2.61 24.53
C VAL A 699 -4.89 2.89 23.40
N LEU A 700 -4.42 1.85 22.71
CA LEU A 700 -3.52 2.03 21.57
C LEU A 700 -4.21 2.77 20.40
N GLY A 701 -5.46 2.42 20.09
CA GLY A 701 -6.22 3.04 19.00
C GLY A 701 -6.57 4.51 19.24
N ALA A 702 -6.60 4.96 20.49
CA ALA A 702 -6.77 6.37 20.82
C ALA A 702 -5.48 7.21 20.59
N ALA A 703 -4.31 6.57 20.62
CA ALA A 703 -3.01 7.24 20.55
C ALA A 703 -2.28 7.05 19.20
N LEU A 704 -2.51 5.91 18.53
CA LEU A 704 -1.79 5.49 17.34
C LEU A 704 -2.70 5.50 16.10
N PRO A 705 -2.15 5.76 14.90
CA PRO A 705 -2.83 5.44 13.65
C PRO A 705 -3.27 3.98 13.60
N SER A 706 -4.41 3.70 12.97
CA SER A 706 -5.02 2.36 12.92
C SER A 706 -4.09 1.27 12.36
N TYR A 707 -3.21 1.61 11.41
CA TYR A 707 -2.24 0.69 10.82
C TYR A 707 -1.07 0.32 11.76
N MET A 708 -0.84 1.08 12.84
CA MET A 708 0.18 0.80 13.86
C MET A 708 -0.38 -0.01 15.04
N VAL A 709 -1.70 -0.18 15.15
CA VAL A 709 -2.32 -0.95 16.24
C VAL A 709 -2.10 -2.45 15.97
N PRO A 710 -1.47 -3.20 16.90
CA PRO A 710 -1.28 -4.64 16.75
C PRO A 710 -2.59 -5.40 16.58
N SER A 711 -2.56 -6.46 15.76
CA SER A 711 -3.73 -7.33 15.53
C SER A 711 -3.91 -8.43 16.59
N ALA A 712 -2.92 -8.62 17.46
CA ALA A 712 -2.93 -9.63 18.52
C ALA A 712 -2.12 -9.16 19.73
N PHE A 713 -2.58 -9.55 20.92
CA PHE A 713 -1.99 -9.17 22.21
C PHE A 713 -1.82 -10.40 23.10
N HIS A 714 -0.59 -10.69 23.51
CA HIS A 714 -0.27 -11.84 24.34
C HIS A 714 0.36 -11.41 25.67
N TRP A 715 -0.31 -11.72 26.77
CA TRP A 715 0.27 -11.55 28.10
C TRP A 715 1.35 -12.61 28.36
N GLN A 716 2.44 -12.21 29.01
CA GLN A 716 3.53 -13.08 29.45
C GLN A 716 3.89 -12.78 30.90
N GLU A 717 4.29 -13.80 31.66
CA GLU A 717 4.84 -13.60 33.01
C GLU A 717 6.16 -12.81 32.97
N ALA A 718 6.98 -13.09 31.96
CA ALA A 718 8.22 -12.39 31.65
C ALA A 718 8.48 -12.40 30.13
N LEU A 719 9.08 -11.34 29.59
CA LEU A 719 9.55 -11.33 28.21
C LEU A 719 10.88 -12.10 28.11
N PRO A 720 11.09 -12.93 27.06
CA PRO A 720 12.34 -13.62 26.86
C PRO A 720 13.46 -12.62 26.59
N LEU A 721 14.62 -12.85 27.20
CA LEU A 721 15.80 -12.01 27.09
C LEU A 721 16.96 -12.81 26.47
N THR A 722 17.80 -12.12 25.71
CA THR A 722 19.10 -12.61 25.23
C THR A 722 20.08 -12.77 26.40
N ALA A 723 21.22 -13.45 26.17
CA ALA A 723 22.30 -13.57 27.15
C ALA A 723 22.83 -12.21 27.67
N ASN A 724 22.59 -11.12 26.92
CA ASN A 724 22.96 -9.76 27.27
C ASN A 724 21.83 -8.97 28.00
N GLY A 725 20.76 -9.64 28.41
CA GLY A 725 19.64 -9.03 29.16
C GLY A 725 18.70 -8.14 28.32
N LYS A 726 18.86 -8.10 26.98
CA LYS A 726 17.94 -7.40 26.06
C LYS A 726 16.80 -8.31 25.63
N ILE A 727 15.62 -7.77 25.33
CA ILE A 727 14.46 -8.52 24.80
C ILE A 727 14.88 -9.35 23.56
N ASP A 728 14.66 -10.66 23.63
CA ASP A 728 14.93 -11.57 22.53
C ASP A 728 13.75 -11.57 21.54
N ARG A 729 13.86 -10.69 20.54
CA ARG A 729 12.85 -10.57 19.48
C ARG A 729 12.77 -11.81 18.59
N LYS A 730 13.84 -12.60 18.45
CA LYS A 730 13.80 -13.86 17.70
C LYS A 730 13.00 -14.90 18.46
N ALA A 731 13.25 -15.02 19.77
CA ALA A 731 12.44 -15.85 20.66
C ALA A 731 10.98 -15.39 20.69
N LEU A 732 10.70 -14.08 20.74
CA LEU A 732 9.34 -13.56 20.66
C LEU A 732 8.69 -13.79 19.29
N THR A 733 9.43 -13.73 18.19
CA THR A 733 8.89 -14.00 16.85
C THR A 733 8.58 -15.49 16.68
N ALA A 734 9.47 -16.35 17.19
CA ALA A 734 9.24 -17.80 17.25
C ALA A 734 8.08 -18.12 18.19
N LEU A 735 7.99 -17.47 19.35
CA LEU A 735 6.88 -17.56 20.29
C LEU A 735 5.59 -17.06 19.65
N ALA A 736 5.61 -15.95 18.90
CA ALA A 736 4.43 -15.47 18.17
C ALA A 736 4.02 -16.48 17.09
N ALA A 737 4.97 -17.08 16.39
CA ALA A 737 4.72 -18.16 15.44
C ALA A 737 4.19 -19.43 16.14
N HIS A 738 4.63 -19.71 17.37
CA HIS A 738 4.21 -20.85 18.19
C HIS A 738 2.87 -20.64 18.90
N LEU A 739 2.57 -19.44 19.39
CA LEU A 739 1.26 -19.04 19.91
C LEU A 739 0.25 -18.87 18.78
N SER A 740 0.73 -18.60 17.56
CA SER A 740 -0.03 -18.76 16.32
C SER A 740 -0.09 -20.22 15.85
N ALA A 741 0.73 -21.12 16.42
CA ALA A 741 0.69 -22.58 16.26
C ALA A 741 -0.08 -23.22 17.43
N PRO A 742 -0.50 -24.49 17.36
CA PRO A 742 -1.40 -25.04 18.35
C PRO A 742 -0.67 -25.18 19.69
N ASP A 743 -1.37 -24.91 20.79
CA ASP A 743 -1.19 -25.68 22.01
C ASP A 743 -1.32 -27.16 21.61
N THR A 744 -0.24 -27.93 21.76
CA THR A 744 -0.25 -29.39 21.59
C THR A 744 -0.89 -30.12 22.76
N ALA A 745 -1.62 -29.43 23.63
CA ALA A 745 -2.52 -30.06 24.59
C ALA A 745 -3.82 -30.37 23.87
N ALA A 746 -4.04 -31.66 23.56
CA ALA A 746 -5.33 -32.13 23.07
C ALA A 746 -6.44 -31.64 24.01
N PRO A 747 -7.42 -30.85 23.53
CA PRO A 747 -8.60 -30.56 24.33
C PRO A 747 -9.35 -31.88 24.59
N PRO A 748 -10.02 -32.01 25.75
CA PRO A 748 -10.77 -33.23 26.08
C PRO A 748 -11.76 -33.58 24.96
N ASP A 749 -11.85 -34.88 24.65
CA ASP A 749 -12.71 -35.46 23.61
C ASP A 749 -14.15 -34.94 23.76
N GLY A 750 -14.50 -33.92 22.95
CA GLY A 750 -15.79 -33.23 23.00
C GLY A 750 -15.78 -31.83 22.39
N GLU A 751 -14.75 -31.03 22.62
CA GLU A 751 -14.68 -29.63 22.13
C GLU A 751 -14.28 -29.51 20.64
N GLU A 752 -13.54 -30.49 20.11
CA GLU A 752 -13.07 -30.50 18.72
C GLU A 752 -14.24 -30.58 17.70
N GLN A 753 -15.35 -31.24 18.07
CA GLN A 753 -16.56 -31.34 17.26
C GLN A 753 -17.43 -30.06 17.27
N ASP A 754 -17.26 -29.19 18.28
CA ASP A 754 -17.96 -27.91 18.35
C ASP A 754 -17.22 -26.79 17.62
N ARG A 755 -15.88 -26.85 17.63
CA ARG A 755 -15.05 -25.87 16.94
C ARG A 755 -14.95 -26.08 15.43
N ALA A 756 -15.05 -27.31 14.94
CA ALA A 756 -14.83 -27.62 13.52
C ALA A 756 -15.92 -27.04 12.59
N PRO A 757 -15.57 -26.60 11.36
CA PRO A 757 -16.54 -26.27 10.31
C PRO A 757 -17.51 -27.43 10.01
N ARG A 758 -18.80 -27.23 10.29
CA ARG A 758 -19.87 -28.23 10.23
C ARG A 758 -20.61 -28.24 8.90
N THR A 759 -20.88 -27.08 8.32
CA THR A 759 -21.64 -27.00 7.06
C THR A 759 -20.73 -27.03 5.83
N PRO A 760 -21.25 -27.38 4.63
CA PRO A 760 -20.48 -27.28 3.39
C PRO A 760 -19.94 -25.86 3.12
N ALA A 761 -20.70 -24.79 3.41
CA ALA A 761 -20.17 -23.43 3.27
C ALA A 761 -19.13 -23.11 4.33
N GLU A 762 -19.32 -23.52 5.59
CA GLU A 762 -18.30 -23.33 6.61
C GLU A 762 -16.99 -24.02 6.19
N ARG A 763 -17.03 -25.24 5.64
CA ARG A 763 -15.84 -25.93 5.13
C ARG A 763 -15.20 -25.24 3.92
N ARG A 764 -16.01 -24.77 2.96
CA ARG A 764 -15.50 -24.03 1.78
C ARG A 764 -14.86 -22.71 2.22
N LEU A 765 -15.56 -21.95 3.05
CA LEU A 765 -15.09 -20.69 3.58
C LEU A 765 -13.83 -20.88 4.43
N ALA A 766 -13.78 -21.90 5.29
CA ALA A 766 -12.58 -22.24 6.07
C ALA A 766 -11.38 -22.56 5.18
N ALA A 767 -11.59 -23.28 4.07
CA ALA A 767 -10.52 -23.57 3.11
C ALA A 767 -9.99 -22.30 2.44
N VAL A 768 -10.87 -21.43 1.94
CA VAL A 768 -10.47 -20.17 1.30
C VAL A 768 -9.81 -19.21 2.30
N TRP A 769 -10.36 -19.11 3.50
CA TRP A 769 -9.85 -18.28 4.58
C TRP A 769 -8.45 -18.76 5.02
N ALA A 770 -8.26 -20.07 5.15
CA ALA A 770 -6.95 -20.67 5.42
C ALA A 770 -5.92 -20.33 4.33
N ASP A 771 -6.31 -20.46 3.06
CA ASP A 771 -5.46 -20.17 1.91
C ASP A 771 -5.09 -18.66 1.86
N VAL A 772 -6.04 -17.77 2.14
CA VAL A 772 -5.82 -16.31 2.19
C VAL A 772 -4.92 -15.86 3.36
N LEU A 773 -5.04 -16.51 4.52
CA LEU A 773 -4.24 -16.19 5.70
C LEU A 773 -2.90 -16.95 5.74
N GLY A 774 -2.70 -17.94 4.86
CA GLY A 774 -1.51 -18.80 4.87
C GLY A 774 -1.42 -19.68 6.12
N VAL A 775 -2.57 -20.14 6.64
CA VAL A 775 -2.64 -21.04 7.80
C VAL A 775 -3.15 -22.42 7.38
N PRO A 776 -2.78 -23.53 8.06
CA PRO A 776 -3.34 -24.84 7.76
C PRO A 776 -4.87 -24.88 7.90
N ARG A 777 -5.58 -25.53 6.98
CA ARG A 777 -7.06 -25.59 6.95
C ARG A 777 -7.70 -26.08 8.26
N HIS A 778 -7.05 -27.01 8.96
CA HIS A 778 -7.53 -27.53 10.24
C HIS A 778 -7.48 -26.50 11.38
N ARG A 779 -6.86 -25.33 11.18
CA ARG A 779 -6.77 -24.25 12.16
C ARG A 779 -7.94 -23.27 12.12
N VAL A 780 -8.75 -23.28 11.07
CA VAL A 780 -9.86 -22.33 10.93
C VAL A 780 -11.14 -22.95 11.50
N GLY A 781 -11.46 -22.57 12.72
CA GLY A 781 -12.67 -22.96 13.44
C GLY A 781 -13.89 -22.13 13.03
N ARG A 782 -15.07 -22.67 13.26
CA ARG A 782 -16.34 -22.02 12.90
C ARG A 782 -16.63 -20.75 13.72
N HIS A 783 -16.05 -20.62 14.91
CA HIS A 783 -16.22 -19.47 15.79
C HIS A 783 -15.07 -18.47 15.68
N ASP A 784 -14.07 -18.76 14.85
CA ASP A 784 -12.90 -17.91 14.70
C ASP A 784 -13.28 -16.59 13.99
N HIS A 785 -12.74 -15.50 14.51
CA HIS A 785 -12.93 -14.15 13.98
C HIS A 785 -11.83 -13.81 12.96
N PHE A 786 -12.19 -13.23 11.81
CA PHE A 786 -11.29 -13.00 10.67
C PHE A 786 -10.07 -12.18 11.05
N PHE A 787 -10.28 -11.07 11.75
CA PHE A 787 -9.20 -10.15 12.12
C PHE A 787 -8.33 -10.72 13.24
N ASP A 788 -8.92 -11.45 14.19
CA ASP A 788 -8.20 -12.04 15.32
C ASP A 788 -7.31 -13.21 14.85
N SER A 789 -7.78 -13.91 13.81
CA SER A 789 -7.04 -14.97 13.13
C SER A 789 -5.87 -14.44 12.27
N GLY A 790 -5.62 -13.12 12.28
CA GLY A 790 -4.57 -12.46 11.50
C GLY A 790 -5.06 -11.84 10.19
N GLY A 791 -6.37 -11.74 9.99
CA GLY A 791 -6.99 -11.02 8.88
C GLY A 791 -6.77 -9.51 8.97
N THR A 792 -6.77 -8.87 7.80
CA THR A 792 -6.44 -7.46 7.60
C THR A 792 -7.36 -6.90 6.52
N SER A 793 -7.45 -5.58 6.33
CA SER A 793 -8.25 -5.03 5.23
C SER A 793 -7.77 -5.55 3.86
N LEU A 794 -6.46 -5.74 3.67
CA LEU A 794 -5.90 -6.27 2.42
C LEU A 794 -6.24 -7.76 2.24
N SER A 795 -6.14 -8.57 3.29
CA SER A 795 -6.51 -9.98 3.19
C SER A 795 -8.02 -10.18 3.13
N ALA A 796 -8.82 -9.26 3.68
CA ALA A 796 -10.27 -9.23 3.48
C ALA A 796 -10.61 -8.96 2.00
N VAL A 797 -9.92 -8.04 1.33
CA VAL A 797 -10.05 -7.86 -0.12
C VAL A 797 -9.59 -9.12 -0.88
N LYS A 798 -8.48 -9.75 -0.48
CA LYS A 798 -8.07 -11.06 -1.07
C LYS A 798 -9.18 -12.12 -0.89
N LEU A 799 -9.84 -12.13 0.26
CA LEU A 799 -10.95 -13.05 0.57
C LEU A 799 -12.19 -12.77 -0.30
N THR A 800 -12.58 -11.51 -0.48
CA THR A 800 -13.72 -11.19 -1.37
C THR A 800 -13.45 -11.67 -2.80
N ILE A 801 -12.24 -11.44 -3.33
CA ILE A 801 -11.85 -11.93 -4.66
C ILE A 801 -11.85 -13.46 -4.68
N ALA A 802 -11.35 -14.13 -3.63
CA ALA A 802 -11.25 -15.60 -3.54
C ALA A 802 -12.61 -16.30 -3.45
N LEU A 803 -13.62 -15.59 -2.98
CA LEU A 803 -15.00 -16.05 -2.94
C LEU A 803 -15.82 -15.57 -4.14
N ASP A 804 -15.16 -15.12 -5.22
CA ASP A 804 -15.81 -14.57 -6.41
C ASP A 804 -16.87 -13.52 -6.05
N ARG A 805 -16.55 -12.70 -5.04
CA ARG A 805 -17.37 -11.60 -4.52
C ARG A 805 -18.73 -12.04 -3.94
N ALA A 806 -18.87 -13.31 -3.57
CA ALA A 806 -20.03 -13.79 -2.82
C ALA A 806 -20.19 -13.08 -1.45
N VAL A 807 -19.13 -12.43 -0.96
CA VAL A 807 -19.14 -11.53 0.21
C VAL A 807 -18.41 -10.23 -0.13
N SER A 808 -18.89 -9.12 0.41
CA SER A 808 -18.24 -7.82 0.35
C SER A 808 -17.30 -7.60 1.55
N LEU A 809 -16.43 -6.59 1.47
CA LEU A 809 -15.61 -6.17 2.61
C LEU A 809 -16.49 -5.79 3.81
N ARG A 810 -17.64 -5.17 3.54
CA ARG A 810 -18.62 -4.81 4.56
C ARG A 810 -19.18 -6.04 5.27
N ASP A 811 -19.48 -7.11 4.53
CA ASP A 811 -19.98 -8.36 5.10
C ASP A 811 -18.94 -9.01 6.01
N ILE A 812 -17.67 -9.04 5.60
CA ILE A 812 -16.55 -9.53 6.42
C ILE A 812 -16.41 -8.68 7.70
N THR A 813 -16.54 -7.36 7.61
CA THR A 813 -16.44 -6.49 8.80
C THR A 813 -17.64 -6.61 9.75
N ARG A 814 -18.85 -6.84 9.23
CA ARG A 814 -20.08 -6.96 10.03
C ARG A 814 -20.27 -8.36 10.61
N HIS A 815 -19.87 -9.37 9.87
CA HIS A 815 -19.98 -10.78 10.23
C HIS A 815 -18.58 -11.43 10.19
N PRO A 816 -17.65 -10.98 11.04
CA PRO A 816 -16.26 -11.41 10.97
C PRO A 816 -16.02 -12.84 11.47
N ARG A 817 -17.03 -13.54 12.01
CA ARG A 817 -16.90 -14.94 12.46
C ARG A 817 -17.23 -15.91 11.33
N LEU A 818 -16.51 -17.03 11.26
CA LEU A 818 -16.65 -17.98 10.14
C LEU A 818 -18.06 -18.54 9.96
N ALA A 819 -18.71 -18.96 11.05
CA ALA A 819 -20.07 -19.47 10.99
C ALA A 819 -21.08 -18.41 10.52
N ASP A 820 -20.92 -17.16 10.99
CA ASP A 820 -21.81 -16.05 10.65
C ASP A 820 -21.65 -15.67 9.17
N LEU A 821 -20.40 -15.57 8.69
CA LEU A 821 -20.10 -15.32 7.29
C LEU A 821 -20.52 -16.49 6.39
N ALA A 822 -20.36 -17.73 6.85
CA ALA A 822 -20.81 -18.92 6.12
C ALA A 822 -22.33 -19.03 6.08
N ALA A 823 -23.04 -18.56 7.10
CA ALA A 823 -24.50 -18.51 7.12
C ALA A 823 -25.04 -17.57 6.02
N LEU A 824 -24.33 -16.47 5.73
CA LEU A 824 -24.64 -15.61 4.59
C LEU A 824 -24.50 -16.36 3.25
N LEU A 825 -23.60 -17.34 3.16
CA LEU A 825 -23.30 -18.09 1.94
C LEU A 825 -24.22 -19.31 1.70
N ASN A 826 -25.01 -19.75 2.68
CA ASN A 826 -25.67 -21.07 2.68
C ASN A 826 -27.19 -21.06 2.92
N GLY A 827 -27.85 -19.90 2.86
CA GLY A 827 -29.31 -19.84 2.85
C GLY A 827 -29.88 -20.35 1.53
N PRO A 828 -30.80 -21.36 1.50
CA PRO A 828 -31.54 -21.69 0.30
C PRO A 828 -32.43 -20.49 -0.02
N ASP A 829 -32.25 -19.88 -1.19
CA ASP A 829 -33.04 -18.73 -1.67
C ASP A 829 -33.36 -17.67 -0.60
N LYS A 830 -32.32 -17.18 0.07
CA LYS A 830 -32.37 -15.84 0.66
C LYS A 830 -31.35 -14.96 -0.01
N ARG A 831 -31.71 -14.54 -1.23
CA ARG A 831 -31.32 -13.21 -1.73
C ARG A 831 -31.56 -12.21 -0.60
N ARG A 832 -30.55 -11.38 -0.29
CA ARG A 832 -30.57 -10.19 0.58
C ARG A 832 -31.71 -10.18 1.61
N THR A 833 -31.41 -10.51 2.87
CA THR A 833 -32.39 -10.43 3.98
C THR A 833 -32.94 -9.02 4.20
N GLU A 834 -32.27 -7.98 3.68
CA GLU A 834 -32.75 -6.60 3.64
C GLU A 834 -33.11 -6.26 2.18
N LEU A 835 -34.41 -6.12 1.90
CA LEU A 835 -34.89 -5.62 0.61
C LEU A 835 -34.56 -4.13 0.47
N LEU A 836 -34.47 -3.37 1.56
CA LEU A 836 -34.27 -1.92 1.56
C LEU A 836 -32.79 -1.53 1.52
N GLN A 837 -32.33 -1.02 0.39
CA GLN A 837 -30.94 -0.63 0.17
C GLN A 837 -30.75 0.88 0.28
N PRO A 838 -29.82 1.40 1.10
CA PRO A 838 -29.48 2.82 1.11
C PRO A 838 -28.68 3.16 -0.16
N LEU A 839 -29.18 4.10 -0.96
CA LEU A 839 -28.52 4.54 -2.20
C LEU A 839 -27.77 5.85 -2.06
N ALA A 840 -28.30 6.76 -1.25
CA ALA A 840 -27.65 8.02 -0.98
C ALA A 840 -28.06 8.55 0.40
N ARG A 841 -27.09 9.10 1.13
CA ARG A 841 -27.32 9.84 2.37
C ARG A 841 -26.88 11.29 2.15
N PRO A 842 -27.68 12.29 2.58
CA PRO A 842 -27.27 13.67 2.49
C PRO A 842 -26.07 13.93 3.40
N ARG A 843 -25.25 14.93 3.03
CA ARG A 843 -24.01 15.29 3.76
C ARG A 843 -24.27 15.96 5.13
N ALA A 844 -25.51 16.34 5.40
CA ALA A 844 -26.00 16.87 6.69
C ALA A 844 -27.17 16.00 7.20
N THR A 845 -27.78 16.34 8.33
CA THR A 845 -28.99 15.66 8.84
C THR A 845 -30.05 15.65 7.75
N ALA A 846 -30.57 14.47 7.41
CA ALA A 846 -31.55 14.33 6.33
C ALA A 846 -32.82 15.13 6.63
N GLN A 847 -33.23 15.96 5.67
CA GLN A 847 -34.48 16.74 5.71
C GLN A 847 -35.70 15.87 5.39
N GLY A 848 -35.49 14.69 4.81
CA GLY A 848 -36.53 13.69 4.60
C GLY A 848 -35.96 12.42 3.95
N THR A 849 -36.81 11.41 3.80
CA THR A 849 -36.42 10.12 3.20
C THR A 849 -37.35 9.76 2.05
N LEU A 850 -36.78 9.35 0.91
CA LEU A 850 -37.48 8.77 -0.22
C LEU A 850 -37.15 7.27 -0.32
N VAL A 851 -38.18 6.43 -0.45
CA VAL A 851 -38.02 4.99 -0.72
C VAL A 851 -38.53 4.66 -2.11
N CYS A 852 -37.68 4.07 -2.94
CA CYS A 852 -37.96 3.79 -4.35
C CYS A 852 -38.23 2.30 -4.59
N PHE A 853 -39.28 1.95 -5.32
CA PHE A 853 -39.66 0.59 -5.70
C PHE A 853 -39.45 0.41 -7.21
N PRO A 854 -38.56 -0.50 -7.64
CA PRO A 854 -38.19 -0.66 -9.05
C PRO A 854 -39.25 -1.42 -9.85
N HIS A 855 -39.04 -1.52 -11.16
CA HIS A 855 -39.73 -2.51 -11.99
C HIS A 855 -39.30 -3.94 -11.61
N ALA A 856 -39.99 -4.97 -12.10
CA ALA A 856 -39.86 -6.34 -11.60
C ALA A 856 -38.48 -6.99 -11.81
N GLY A 857 -37.81 -6.69 -12.92
CA GLY A 857 -36.42 -7.06 -13.22
C GLY A 857 -35.39 -6.02 -12.78
N GLY A 858 -35.82 -4.96 -12.11
CA GLY A 858 -34.98 -3.86 -11.63
C GLY A 858 -34.49 -4.09 -10.22
N ASN A 859 -33.41 -3.40 -9.86
CA ASN A 859 -32.80 -3.42 -8.54
C ASN A 859 -32.52 -1.98 -8.05
N ALA A 860 -31.96 -1.88 -6.85
CA ALA A 860 -31.63 -0.60 -6.24
C ALA A 860 -30.70 0.27 -7.12
N VAL A 861 -29.80 -0.33 -7.92
CA VAL A 861 -28.86 0.40 -8.79
C VAL A 861 -29.59 1.23 -9.84
N ASN A 862 -30.78 0.81 -10.28
CA ASN A 862 -31.57 1.56 -11.23
C ASN A 862 -31.77 3.00 -10.75
N PHE A 863 -32.08 3.23 -9.47
CA PHE A 863 -32.34 4.55 -8.89
C PHE A 863 -31.10 5.37 -8.53
N GLN A 864 -29.87 4.84 -8.64
CA GLN A 864 -28.65 5.51 -8.19
C GLN A 864 -28.47 6.95 -8.74
N PRO A 865 -28.74 7.23 -10.03
CA PRO A 865 -28.58 8.60 -10.55
C PRO A 865 -29.63 9.57 -9.99
N MET A 866 -30.86 9.10 -9.71
CA MET A 866 -31.90 9.90 -9.05
C MET A 866 -31.53 10.15 -7.59
N ALA A 867 -31.06 9.11 -6.89
CA ALA A 867 -30.62 9.17 -5.51
C ALA A 867 -29.51 10.20 -5.31
N SER A 868 -28.54 10.23 -6.23
CA SER A 868 -27.44 11.20 -6.22
C SER A 868 -27.96 12.64 -6.36
N ALA A 869 -28.89 12.89 -7.30
CA ALA A 869 -29.47 14.22 -7.51
C ALA A 869 -30.31 14.72 -6.31
N LEU A 870 -30.96 13.81 -5.58
CA LEU A 870 -31.79 14.14 -4.42
C LEU A 870 -30.97 14.31 -3.14
N ALA A 871 -29.87 13.58 -2.98
CA ALA A 871 -28.99 13.69 -1.81
C ALA A 871 -28.27 15.05 -1.73
N ASP A 872 -27.90 15.62 -2.88
CA ASP A 872 -27.38 16.99 -2.99
C ASP A 872 -28.39 18.06 -2.51
N ARG A 873 -29.66 17.68 -2.34
CA ARG A 873 -30.76 18.54 -1.89
C ARG A 873 -31.31 18.16 -0.52
N GLY A 874 -30.61 17.30 0.23
CA GLY A 874 -30.94 17.01 1.63
C GLY A 874 -31.86 15.81 1.87
N LEU A 875 -32.22 15.03 0.84
CA LEU A 875 -33.04 13.82 0.97
C LEU A 875 -32.16 12.57 1.09
N ALA A 876 -32.43 11.73 2.08
CA ALA A 876 -31.95 10.35 2.10
C ALA A 876 -32.75 9.52 1.11
N VAL A 877 -32.07 8.68 0.32
CA VAL A 877 -32.74 7.84 -0.68
C VAL A 877 -32.40 6.38 -0.43
N TYR A 878 -33.45 5.60 -0.29
CA TYR A 878 -33.40 4.14 -0.25
C TYR A 878 -34.11 3.59 -1.49
N ALA A 879 -33.73 2.40 -1.92
CA ALA A 879 -34.47 1.67 -2.92
C ALA A 879 -34.63 0.21 -2.53
N VAL A 880 -35.75 -0.36 -2.92
CA VAL A 880 -36.06 -1.76 -2.73
C VAL A 880 -35.32 -2.56 -3.78
N ASP A 881 -34.51 -3.50 -3.35
CA ASP A 881 -33.98 -4.56 -4.18
C ASP A 881 -34.94 -5.73 -4.13
N LEU A 882 -35.80 -5.83 -5.15
CA LEU A 882 -36.77 -6.92 -5.20
C LEU A 882 -36.02 -8.26 -5.29
N PRO A 883 -36.51 -9.33 -4.64
CA PRO A 883 -35.94 -10.65 -4.83
C PRO A 883 -36.00 -10.95 -6.33
N GLY A 884 -34.85 -10.94 -6.98
CA GLY A 884 -34.85 -11.07 -8.43
C GLY A 884 -35.52 -12.38 -8.85
N HIS A 885 -36.14 -12.35 -10.00
CA HIS A 885 -36.64 -13.56 -10.65
C HIS A 885 -35.57 -14.05 -11.62
N ASP A 886 -35.41 -15.37 -11.79
CA ASP A 886 -34.55 -15.86 -12.86
C ASP A 886 -35.25 -15.65 -14.22
N PRO A 887 -34.73 -14.81 -15.13
CA PRO A 887 -35.33 -14.63 -16.45
C PRO A 887 -35.33 -15.93 -17.28
N ALA A 888 -34.50 -16.91 -16.90
CA ALA A 888 -34.45 -18.24 -17.49
C ALA A 888 -35.46 -19.24 -16.86
N ALA A 889 -36.16 -18.86 -15.78
CA ALA A 889 -37.19 -19.64 -15.12
C ALA A 889 -38.57 -18.93 -15.19
N PRO A 890 -39.20 -18.83 -16.38
CA PRO A 890 -40.43 -18.06 -16.61
C PRO A 890 -41.67 -18.56 -15.84
N ASP A 891 -41.59 -19.74 -15.22
CA ASP A 891 -42.66 -20.37 -14.43
C ASP A 891 -42.46 -20.25 -12.91
N GLU A 892 -41.40 -19.58 -12.46
CA GLU A 892 -41.19 -19.28 -11.04
C GLU A 892 -42.35 -18.40 -10.52
N ARG A 893 -42.85 -18.69 -9.31
CA ARG A 893 -44.01 -17.96 -8.75
C ARG A 893 -43.53 -16.71 -8.04
N PHE A 894 -44.05 -15.55 -8.43
CA PHE A 894 -43.79 -14.29 -7.74
C PHE A 894 -44.25 -14.36 -6.29
N ALA A 895 -43.46 -13.75 -5.39
CA ALA A 895 -43.91 -13.50 -4.04
C ALA A 895 -45.20 -12.65 -4.09
N PRO A 896 -46.24 -13.00 -3.32
CA PRO A 896 -47.46 -12.22 -3.24
C PRO A 896 -47.19 -10.75 -2.90
N LEU A 897 -47.93 -9.83 -3.53
CA LEU A 897 -47.78 -8.38 -3.34
C LEU A 897 -47.74 -7.97 -1.85
N HIS A 898 -48.64 -8.53 -1.03
CA HIS A 898 -48.73 -8.24 0.40
C HIS A 898 -47.47 -8.66 1.17
N GLN A 899 -46.89 -9.82 0.85
CA GLN A 899 -45.72 -10.34 1.53
C GLN A 899 -44.49 -9.46 1.30
N VAL A 900 -44.27 -9.04 0.06
CA VAL A 900 -43.14 -8.15 -0.28
C VAL A 900 -43.34 -6.77 0.34
N ALA A 901 -44.58 -6.24 0.29
CA ALA A 901 -44.89 -4.95 0.90
C ALA A 901 -44.70 -4.96 2.42
N GLU A 902 -45.16 -6.01 3.13
CA GLU A 902 -44.97 -6.15 4.59
C GLU A 902 -43.50 -6.17 4.98
N GLN A 903 -42.68 -6.94 4.27
CA GLN A 903 -41.25 -7.03 4.55
C GLN A 903 -40.55 -5.68 4.38
N VAL A 904 -40.78 -4.98 3.26
CA VAL A 904 -40.20 -3.65 3.03
C VAL A 904 -40.67 -2.65 4.09
N VAL A 905 -41.94 -2.71 4.48
CA VAL A 905 -42.52 -1.80 5.46
C VAL A 905 -41.94 -2.03 6.86
N ASP A 906 -41.68 -3.27 7.26
CA ASP A 906 -40.99 -3.58 8.51
C ASP A 906 -39.56 -3.02 8.51
N GLU A 907 -38.85 -3.12 7.38
CA GLU A 907 -37.52 -2.53 7.22
C GLU A 907 -37.55 -0.99 7.27
N ILE A 908 -38.55 -0.35 6.66
CA ILE A 908 -38.75 1.12 6.75
C ILE A 908 -39.06 1.53 8.19
N ALA A 909 -39.95 0.81 8.89
CA ALA A 909 -40.30 1.10 10.28
C ALA A 909 -39.08 0.94 11.22
N GLY A 910 -38.20 -0.02 10.93
CA GLY A 910 -36.93 -0.22 11.62
C GLY A 910 -35.94 0.95 11.52
N LEU A 911 -36.11 1.87 10.56
CA LEU A 911 -35.31 3.09 10.44
C LEU A 911 -35.69 4.17 11.47
N GLY A 912 -36.78 4.00 12.22
CA GLY A 912 -37.26 4.97 13.20
C GLY A 912 -37.79 6.28 12.60
N LEU A 913 -38.17 6.25 11.32
CA LEU A 913 -38.68 7.41 10.60
C LEU A 913 -40.15 7.68 10.98
N ARG A 914 -40.50 8.96 11.16
CA ARG A 914 -41.90 9.38 11.35
C ARG A 914 -42.62 9.71 10.04
N ARG A 915 -41.85 10.04 8.99
CA ARG A 915 -42.34 10.47 7.67
C ARG A 915 -41.47 9.90 6.55
N VAL A 916 -42.08 9.47 5.45
CA VAL A 916 -41.36 8.96 4.27
C VAL A 916 -42.11 9.27 2.97
N LEU A 917 -41.37 9.66 1.93
CA LEU A 917 -41.88 9.75 0.56
C LEU A 917 -41.67 8.42 -0.14
N LEU A 918 -42.60 8.03 -1.03
CA LEU A 918 -42.47 6.77 -1.77
C LEU A 918 -42.48 7.03 -3.28
N TRP A 919 -41.66 6.29 -4.02
CA TRP A 919 -41.62 6.30 -5.49
C TRP A 919 -41.82 4.88 -6.02
N GLY A 920 -42.83 4.65 -6.87
CA GLY A 920 -43.07 3.36 -7.52
C GLY A 920 -42.94 3.45 -9.03
N HIS A 921 -42.15 2.55 -9.65
CA HIS A 921 -42.00 2.48 -11.10
C HIS A 921 -42.47 1.13 -11.65
N SER A 922 -43.27 1.13 -12.72
CA SER A 922 -43.84 -0.09 -13.31
C SER A 922 -44.50 -0.99 -12.24
N ALA A 923 -44.09 -2.25 -12.10
CA ALA A 923 -44.53 -3.19 -11.05
C ALA A 923 -44.35 -2.64 -9.62
N GLY A 924 -43.30 -1.83 -9.38
CA GLY A 924 -43.04 -1.14 -8.12
C GLY A 924 -44.13 -0.16 -7.70
N THR A 925 -45.00 0.26 -8.62
CA THR A 925 -46.19 1.08 -8.31
C THR A 925 -47.12 0.36 -7.34
N ALA A 926 -47.44 -0.90 -7.63
CA ALA A 926 -48.35 -1.67 -6.79
C ALA A 926 -47.76 -1.87 -5.39
N LEU A 927 -46.45 -2.11 -5.32
CA LEU A 927 -45.71 -2.25 -4.07
C LEU A 927 -45.66 -0.94 -3.27
N ALA A 928 -45.43 0.19 -3.92
CA ALA A 928 -45.39 1.50 -3.26
C ALA A 928 -46.77 1.89 -2.69
N VAL A 929 -47.87 1.59 -3.41
CA VAL A 929 -49.25 1.79 -2.92
C VAL A 929 -49.55 0.87 -1.73
N ALA A 930 -49.19 -0.41 -1.82
CA ALA A 930 -49.38 -1.36 -0.72
C ALA A 930 -48.56 -0.95 0.52
N ALA A 931 -47.30 -0.55 0.32
CA ALA A 931 -46.43 -0.07 1.39
C ALA A 931 -46.96 1.19 2.07
N ALA A 932 -47.49 2.16 1.30
CA ALA A 932 -48.06 3.38 1.87
C ALA A 932 -49.16 3.11 2.91
N ARG A 933 -50.01 2.11 2.65
CA ARG A 933 -51.09 1.69 3.57
C ARG A 933 -50.53 1.05 4.84
N LEU A 934 -49.61 0.12 4.67
CA LEU A 934 -49.00 -0.63 5.77
C LEU A 934 -48.13 0.26 6.67
N LEU A 935 -47.53 1.32 6.12
CA LEU A 935 -46.77 2.33 6.86
C LEU A 935 -47.68 3.19 7.74
N HIS A 936 -48.85 3.60 7.23
CA HIS A 936 -49.84 4.33 8.01
C HIS A 936 -50.28 3.53 9.24
N ALA A 937 -50.55 2.24 9.07
CA ALA A 937 -50.89 1.33 10.18
C ALA A 937 -49.75 1.17 11.21
N ARG A 938 -48.49 1.39 10.81
CA ARG A 938 -47.30 1.38 11.68
C ARG A 938 -46.93 2.77 12.24
N GLY A 939 -47.78 3.79 12.03
CA GLY A 939 -47.54 5.15 12.53
C GLY A 939 -46.49 5.95 11.77
N VAL A 940 -46.10 5.52 10.57
CA VAL A 940 -45.23 6.28 9.67
C VAL A 940 -46.11 7.01 8.66
N GLU A 941 -46.03 8.33 8.67
CA GLU A 941 -46.79 9.17 7.73
C GLU A 941 -46.16 9.14 6.33
N VAL A 942 -46.99 9.00 5.29
CA VAL A 942 -46.57 9.06 3.89
C VAL A 942 -47.17 10.32 3.27
N PRO A 943 -46.44 11.44 3.17
CA PRO A 943 -47.02 12.70 2.72
C PRO A 943 -47.37 12.69 1.22
N ARG A 944 -46.59 11.95 0.41
CA ARG A 944 -46.76 11.90 -1.05
C ARG A 944 -46.24 10.60 -1.64
N LEU A 945 -46.95 10.13 -2.66
CA LEU A 945 -46.62 8.93 -3.42
C LEU A 945 -46.42 9.30 -4.90
N PHE A 946 -45.24 8.99 -5.45
CA PHE A 946 -44.90 9.25 -6.84
C PHE A 946 -44.98 7.97 -7.66
N LEU A 947 -45.75 7.97 -8.75
CA LEU A 947 -46.02 6.77 -9.54
C LEU A 947 -45.64 6.98 -11.00
N GLY A 948 -44.76 6.13 -11.52
CA GLY A 948 -44.30 6.12 -12.91
C GLY A 948 -44.64 4.80 -13.60
N ALA A 949 -45.93 4.55 -13.85
CA ALA A 949 -46.43 3.37 -14.55
C ALA A 949 -47.72 3.67 -15.31
N GLN A 950 -48.13 2.76 -16.20
CA GLN A 950 -49.49 2.75 -16.73
C GLN A 950 -50.40 1.94 -15.80
N LEU A 951 -51.53 2.51 -15.39
CA LEU A 951 -52.62 1.79 -14.69
C LEU A 951 -53.88 1.82 -15.55
N LEU A 952 -53.76 1.34 -16.79
CA LEU A 952 -54.88 1.18 -17.71
C LEU A 952 -55.60 -0.15 -17.46
N GLY A 953 -56.94 -0.10 -17.35
CA GLY A 953 -57.81 -1.28 -17.40
C GLY A 953 -58.11 -1.96 -16.06
N THR A 954 -59.18 -2.76 -16.07
CA THR A 954 -59.63 -3.63 -14.97
C THR A 954 -58.65 -4.76 -14.69
N ALA A 955 -58.73 -5.37 -13.51
CA ALA A 955 -57.92 -6.55 -13.19
C ALA A 955 -58.08 -7.70 -14.21
N ALA A 956 -59.27 -7.85 -14.79
CA ALA A 956 -59.54 -8.83 -15.84
C ALA A 956 -58.76 -8.55 -17.13
N GLU A 957 -58.72 -7.29 -17.56
CA GLU A 957 -57.96 -6.85 -18.74
C GLU A 957 -56.45 -7.03 -18.53
N ARG A 958 -55.95 -6.76 -17.33
CA ARG A 958 -54.55 -6.99 -16.95
C ARG A 958 -54.14 -8.46 -16.99
N ARG A 959 -54.98 -9.34 -16.44
CA ARG A 959 -54.75 -10.78 -16.53
C ARG A 959 -54.78 -11.27 -17.98
N ALA A 960 -55.71 -10.76 -18.80
CA ALA A 960 -55.78 -11.08 -20.21
C ALA A 960 -54.50 -10.64 -20.95
N HIS A 961 -54.03 -9.42 -20.71
CA HIS A 961 -52.79 -8.89 -21.29
C HIS A 961 -51.55 -9.68 -20.87
N ALA A 962 -51.44 -10.07 -19.58
CA ALA A 962 -50.35 -10.93 -19.11
C ALA A 962 -50.36 -12.30 -19.79
N VAL A 963 -51.54 -12.89 -20.05
CA VAL A 963 -51.67 -14.15 -20.80
C VAL A 963 -51.26 -13.98 -22.26
N GLU A 964 -51.68 -12.89 -22.91
CA GLU A 964 -51.31 -12.56 -24.28
C GLU A 964 -49.79 -12.39 -24.43
N LEU A 965 -49.15 -11.63 -23.53
CA LEU A 965 -47.70 -11.42 -23.52
C LEU A 965 -46.91 -12.72 -23.32
N LYS A 966 -47.44 -13.66 -22.52
CA LYS A 966 -46.82 -14.99 -22.33
C LYS A 966 -46.87 -15.84 -23.61
N GLN A 967 -47.89 -15.64 -24.44
CA GLN A 967 -48.10 -16.38 -25.70
C GLN A 967 -47.32 -15.79 -26.88
N GLN A 968 -46.94 -14.52 -26.83
CA GLN A 968 -46.10 -13.87 -27.86
C GLN A 968 -44.68 -14.47 -27.86
N SER A 969 -44.05 -14.57 -29.03
CA SER A 969 -42.65 -14.96 -29.18
C SER A 969 -41.71 -13.79 -28.90
N ASN A 970 -40.44 -14.08 -28.53
CA ASN A 970 -39.45 -13.01 -28.31
C ASN A 970 -39.21 -12.20 -29.59
N ALA A 971 -39.36 -12.80 -30.77
CA ALA A 971 -39.25 -12.12 -32.05
C ALA A 971 -40.38 -11.10 -32.27
N GLU A 972 -41.63 -11.44 -31.92
CA GLU A 972 -42.78 -10.51 -32.01
C GLU A 972 -42.64 -9.34 -31.04
N ILE A 973 -42.19 -9.59 -29.82
CA ILE A 973 -41.94 -8.54 -28.82
C ILE A 973 -40.80 -7.63 -29.25
N ALA A 974 -39.69 -8.19 -29.76
CA ALA A 974 -38.56 -7.41 -30.27
C ALA A 974 -38.97 -6.54 -31.47
N ALA A 975 -39.79 -7.06 -32.39
CA ALA A 975 -40.29 -6.32 -33.54
C ALA A 975 -41.19 -5.14 -33.13
N ARG A 976 -42.04 -5.33 -32.11
CA ARG A 976 -42.85 -4.25 -31.53
C ARG A 976 -41.98 -3.17 -30.87
N LEU A 977 -41.05 -3.56 -30.02
CA LEU A 977 -40.11 -2.64 -29.36
C LEU A 977 -39.25 -1.85 -30.35
N ALA A 978 -38.91 -2.45 -31.49
CA ALA A 978 -38.21 -1.79 -32.59
C ALA A 978 -39.10 -0.78 -33.34
N ALA A 979 -40.40 -1.05 -33.47
CA ALA A 979 -41.37 -0.17 -34.11
C ALA A 979 -41.74 1.04 -33.21
N ASP A 980 -41.72 0.87 -31.88
CA ASP A 980 -42.13 1.90 -30.91
C ASP A 980 -41.04 2.97 -30.61
N GLY A 981 -39.91 2.97 -31.34
CA GLY A 981 -38.89 4.04 -31.29
C GLY A 981 -38.08 4.17 -29.98
N GLY A 982 -38.32 3.30 -29.01
CA GLY A 982 -37.78 3.36 -27.64
C GLY A 982 -36.36 2.82 -27.41
N HIS A 983 -35.74 2.18 -28.41
CA HIS A 983 -34.37 1.64 -28.33
C HIS A 983 -33.48 2.25 -29.43
N ARG A 984 -32.16 2.37 -29.19
CA ARG A 984 -31.25 2.92 -30.21
C ARG A 984 -31.45 2.09 -31.48
N GLU A 985 -31.27 2.73 -32.65
CA GLU A 985 -31.73 2.20 -33.94
C GLU A 985 -31.59 0.67 -34.04
N PRO A 986 -32.67 -0.06 -34.42
CA PRO A 986 -32.73 -1.52 -34.45
C PRO A 986 -31.60 -2.23 -35.22
N GLY A 987 -30.77 -1.50 -35.98
CA GLY A 987 -29.61 -2.01 -36.68
C GLY A 987 -28.38 -2.34 -35.81
N GLU A 988 -28.35 -1.97 -34.52
CA GLU A 988 -27.17 -2.16 -33.65
C GLU A 988 -27.24 -3.36 -32.68
N LEU A 989 -28.41 -4.00 -32.51
CA LEU A 989 -28.56 -5.15 -31.62
C LEU A 989 -28.39 -6.46 -32.40
N THR A 990 -27.48 -7.32 -31.94
CA THR A 990 -27.40 -8.71 -32.43
C THR A 990 -28.70 -9.46 -32.11
N ALA A 991 -29.05 -10.49 -32.89
CA ALA A 991 -30.25 -11.30 -32.66
C ALA A 991 -30.34 -11.82 -31.21
N ALA A 992 -29.21 -12.23 -30.62
CA ALA A 992 -29.12 -12.67 -29.22
C ALA A 992 -29.38 -11.55 -28.20
N GLN A 993 -29.02 -10.29 -28.51
CA GLN A 993 -29.33 -9.14 -27.66
C GLN A 993 -30.81 -8.77 -27.76
N ALA A 994 -31.38 -8.76 -28.96
CA ALA A 994 -32.80 -8.51 -29.16
C ALA A 994 -33.68 -9.54 -28.44
N GLU A 995 -33.27 -10.82 -28.48
CA GLU A 995 -33.94 -11.90 -27.77
C GLU A 995 -33.91 -11.72 -26.25
N ARG A 996 -32.76 -11.34 -25.67
CA ARG A 996 -32.64 -11.05 -24.23
C ARG A 996 -33.47 -9.85 -23.80
N VAL A 997 -33.49 -8.77 -24.61
CA VAL A 997 -34.28 -7.57 -24.33
C VAL A 997 -35.78 -7.88 -24.37
N ALA A 998 -36.23 -8.65 -25.36
CA ALA A 998 -37.62 -9.08 -25.47
C ALA A 998 -38.05 -9.98 -24.30
N ALA A 999 -37.19 -10.91 -23.87
CA ALA A 999 -37.44 -11.77 -22.72
C ALA A 999 -37.56 -10.94 -21.41
N ALA A 1000 -36.64 -10.00 -21.18
CA ALA A 1000 -36.68 -9.10 -20.03
C ALA A 1000 -37.92 -8.20 -20.03
N TYR A 1001 -38.26 -7.61 -21.17
CA TYR A 1001 -39.47 -6.78 -21.31
C TYR A 1001 -40.76 -7.56 -21.02
N ARG A 1002 -40.88 -8.78 -21.58
CA ARG A 1002 -42.02 -9.66 -21.33
C ARG A 1002 -42.15 -9.94 -19.84
N HIS A 1003 -41.03 -10.32 -19.22
CA HIS A 1003 -40.97 -10.61 -17.80
C HIS A 1003 -41.50 -9.41 -17.00
N ASP A 1004 -40.93 -8.22 -17.21
CA ASP A 1004 -41.33 -6.98 -16.52
C ASP A 1004 -42.83 -6.67 -16.65
N CYS A 1005 -43.38 -6.77 -17.86
CA CYS A 1005 -44.78 -6.44 -18.11
C CYS A 1005 -45.75 -7.45 -17.47
N VAL A 1006 -45.42 -8.75 -17.55
CA VAL A 1006 -46.24 -9.80 -16.95
C VAL A 1006 -46.30 -9.65 -15.43
N VAL A 1007 -45.18 -9.33 -14.77
CA VAL A 1007 -45.16 -9.09 -13.32
C VAL A 1007 -45.95 -7.83 -12.97
N ALA A 1008 -45.74 -6.75 -13.73
CA ALA A 1008 -46.45 -5.50 -13.51
C ALA A 1008 -47.97 -5.71 -13.60
N ASP A 1009 -48.45 -6.40 -14.63
CA ASP A 1009 -49.86 -6.73 -14.77
C ASP A 1009 -50.38 -7.62 -13.63
N HIS A 1010 -49.57 -8.57 -13.15
CA HIS A 1010 -49.94 -9.43 -12.04
C HIS A 1010 -50.11 -8.64 -10.73
N TYR A 1011 -49.13 -7.80 -10.37
CA TYR A 1011 -49.20 -6.98 -9.16
C TYR A 1011 -50.26 -5.87 -9.24
N LEU A 1012 -50.45 -5.26 -10.40
CA LEU A 1012 -51.50 -4.27 -10.62
C LEU A 1012 -52.90 -4.91 -10.59
N ALA A 1013 -53.08 -6.10 -11.17
CA ALA A 1013 -54.34 -6.84 -11.07
C ALA A 1013 -54.66 -7.24 -9.63
N ALA A 1014 -53.66 -7.73 -8.88
CA ALA A 1014 -53.82 -8.06 -7.47
C ALA A 1014 -54.22 -6.83 -6.62
N LEU A 1015 -53.62 -5.67 -6.91
CA LEU A 1015 -54.00 -4.41 -6.27
C LEU A 1015 -55.43 -3.97 -6.60
N LEU A 1016 -55.92 -4.24 -7.82
CA LEU A 1016 -57.25 -3.85 -8.30
C LEU A 1016 -58.37 -4.81 -7.86
N GLU A 1017 -58.07 -6.09 -7.59
CA GLU A 1017 -59.03 -7.09 -7.12
C GLU A 1017 -59.32 -7.00 -5.62
N ASP A 1018 -58.32 -6.55 -4.86
CA ASP A 1018 -58.45 -6.18 -3.46
C ASP A 1018 -58.14 -4.68 -3.31
N PRO A 1019 -58.98 -3.81 -3.90
CA PRO A 1019 -58.73 -2.37 -3.84
C PRO A 1019 -58.81 -1.93 -2.37
N PRO A 1020 -58.04 -0.90 -1.97
CA PRO A 1020 -58.03 -0.44 -0.59
C PRO A 1020 -59.44 -0.10 -0.10
N ALA A 1021 -59.86 -0.69 1.03
CA ALA A 1021 -61.11 -0.29 1.70
C ALA A 1021 -61.04 1.18 2.17
N ASP A 1022 -59.85 1.62 2.59
CA ASP A 1022 -59.49 3.02 2.86
C ASP A 1022 -58.39 3.44 1.87
N LYS A 1023 -58.62 4.53 1.14
CA LYS A 1023 -57.61 5.10 0.23
C LYS A 1023 -56.40 5.62 1.05
N PRO A 1024 -55.16 5.59 0.51
CA PRO A 1024 -54.02 6.22 1.14
C PRO A 1024 -54.32 7.71 1.38
N VAL A 1025 -53.98 8.20 2.57
CA VAL A 1025 -54.09 9.63 2.92
C VAL A 1025 -53.11 10.48 2.10
N ALA A 1026 -52.05 9.86 1.56
CA ALA A 1026 -51.04 10.50 0.74
C ALA A 1026 -51.62 11.04 -0.58
N ALA A 1027 -51.27 12.28 -0.94
CA ALA A 1027 -51.50 12.76 -2.30
C ALA A 1027 -50.68 11.92 -3.30
N VAL A 1028 -51.28 11.54 -4.42
CA VAL A 1028 -50.61 10.79 -5.48
C VAL A 1028 -50.17 11.75 -6.57
N THR A 1029 -48.89 11.74 -6.93
CA THR A 1029 -48.38 12.43 -8.11
C THR A 1029 -48.00 11.40 -9.16
N VAL A 1030 -48.75 11.36 -10.26
CA VAL A 1030 -48.48 10.50 -11.40
C VAL A 1030 -47.53 11.23 -12.33
N VAL A 1031 -46.38 10.63 -12.63
CA VAL A 1031 -45.34 11.23 -13.45
C VAL A 1031 -45.35 10.53 -14.82
N VAL A 1032 -45.62 11.28 -15.89
CA VAL A 1032 -45.80 10.74 -17.26
C VAL A 1032 -44.87 11.43 -18.26
N ALA A 1033 -44.56 10.75 -19.37
CA ALA A 1033 -43.73 11.29 -20.45
C ALA A 1033 -44.62 11.80 -21.59
N ALA A 1034 -44.38 13.02 -22.08
CA ALA A 1034 -45.27 13.64 -23.07
C ALA A 1034 -45.23 12.98 -24.47
N ASP A 1035 -44.13 12.30 -24.80
CA ASP A 1035 -43.86 11.72 -26.12
C ASP A 1035 -43.79 10.19 -26.12
N ASP A 1036 -44.06 9.54 -24.98
CA ASP A 1036 -44.07 8.09 -24.88
C ASP A 1036 -45.37 7.52 -25.46
N PRO A 1037 -45.31 6.64 -26.49
CA PRO A 1037 -46.49 6.02 -27.09
C PRO A 1037 -47.35 5.27 -26.07
N HIS A 1038 -46.73 4.78 -24.98
CA HIS A 1038 -47.42 4.13 -23.89
C HIS A 1038 -48.11 5.17 -22.98
N THR A 1039 -47.55 6.34 -22.70
CA THR A 1039 -48.26 7.38 -21.93
C THR A 1039 -49.04 8.39 -22.79
N ALA A 1040 -49.14 8.18 -24.09
CA ALA A 1040 -49.98 8.97 -24.99
C ALA A 1040 -51.49 8.78 -24.69
N GLY A 1041 -52.20 9.89 -24.46
CA GLY A 1041 -53.64 9.86 -24.11
C GLY A 1041 -53.93 9.57 -22.63
N PHE A 1042 -52.95 9.71 -21.73
CA PHE A 1042 -53.12 9.52 -20.28
C PHE A 1042 -54.00 10.58 -19.62
N ARG A 1043 -54.01 11.82 -20.15
CA ARG A 1043 -54.85 12.91 -19.64
C ARG A 1043 -56.34 12.55 -19.62
N ASP A 1044 -56.81 11.79 -20.60
CA ASP A 1044 -58.21 11.37 -20.72
C ASP A 1044 -58.55 10.16 -19.82
N ARG A 1045 -57.54 9.47 -19.28
CA ARG A 1045 -57.65 8.21 -18.51
C ARG A 1045 -57.12 8.29 -17.08
N HIS A 1046 -56.79 9.50 -16.62
CA HIS A 1046 -56.34 9.80 -15.24
C HIS A 1046 -57.36 9.40 -14.14
N GLN A 1047 -58.61 9.13 -14.52
CA GLN A 1047 -59.66 8.71 -13.58
C GLN A 1047 -59.40 7.33 -12.97
N ASP A 1048 -58.65 6.45 -13.65
CA ASP A 1048 -58.35 5.10 -13.16
C ASP A 1048 -57.51 5.12 -11.88
N TRP A 1049 -56.67 6.15 -11.70
CA TRP A 1049 -55.89 6.36 -10.48
C TRP A 1049 -56.71 6.89 -9.30
N ARG A 1050 -57.91 7.44 -9.54
CA ARG A 1050 -58.82 7.88 -8.46
C ARG A 1050 -59.41 6.73 -7.65
N LEU A 1051 -59.31 5.50 -8.19
CA LEU A 1051 -59.59 4.28 -7.43
C LEU A 1051 -58.60 4.10 -6.27
N LEU A 1052 -57.38 4.63 -6.42
CA LEU A 1052 -56.30 4.49 -5.45
C LEU A 1052 -56.11 5.71 -4.54
N ALA A 1053 -56.59 6.91 -4.88
CA ALA A 1053 -56.48 8.09 -4.01
C ALA A 1053 -57.58 9.13 -4.30
N ASP A 1054 -57.88 9.98 -3.31
CA ASP A 1054 -58.85 11.07 -3.44
C ASP A 1054 -58.27 12.30 -4.17
N HIS A 1055 -56.96 12.52 -4.05
CA HIS A 1055 -56.24 13.59 -4.71
C HIS A 1055 -55.11 13.02 -5.57
N VAL A 1056 -55.17 13.30 -6.87
CA VAL A 1056 -54.19 12.81 -7.86
C VAL A 1056 -53.77 14.00 -8.73
N ASP A 1057 -52.47 14.25 -8.78
CA ASP A 1057 -51.81 15.25 -9.61
C ASP A 1057 -51.07 14.59 -10.78
N LEU A 1058 -51.09 15.23 -11.95
CA LEU A 1058 -50.33 14.79 -13.12
C LEU A 1058 -49.11 15.69 -13.34
N HIS A 1059 -47.92 15.09 -13.41
CA HIS A 1059 -46.67 15.77 -13.74
C HIS A 1059 -46.12 15.26 -15.08
N GLU A 1060 -46.04 16.14 -16.08
CA GLU A 1060 -45.56 15.79 -17.42
C GLU A 1060 -44.09 16.14 -17.60
N LEU A 1061 -43.30 15.15 -18.04
CA LEU A 1061 -41.91 15.37 -18.44
C LEU A 1061 -41.84 15.93 -19.87
N PRO A 1062 -40.82 16.76 -20.17
CA PRO A 1062 -40.55 17.24 -21.53
C PRO A 1062 -40.32 16.10 -22.53
N ALA A 1063 -40.47 16.38 -23.84
CA ALA A 1063 -40.23 15.40 -24.90
C ALA A 1063 -38.83 14.76 -24.79
N GLY A 1064 -38.77 13.43 -24.94
CA GLY A 1064 -37.62 12.56 -24.75
C GLY A 1064 -37.48 12.00 -23.32
N GLY A 1065 -38.43 12.34 -22.44
CA GLY A 1065 -38.37 12.07 -21.00
C GLY A 1065 -38.94 10.71 -20.61
N HIS A 1066 -38.30 9.60 -20.98
CA HIS A 1066 -38.74 8.27 -20.56
C HIS A 1066 -38.17 7.85 -19.20
N TYR A 1067 -38.94 7.07 -18.44
CA TYR A 1067 -38.49 6.55 -17.16
C TYR A 1067 -37.48 5.40 -17.34
N PHE A 1068 -36.30 5.59 -16.75
CA PHE A 1068 -35.31 4.59 -16.33
C PHE A 1068 -34.59 3.70 -17.36
N VAL A 1069 -34.79 3.86 -18.67
CA VAL A 1069 -33.86 3.28 -19.67
C VAL A 1069 -33.17 4.36 -20.53
N ARG A 1070 -33.66 5.61 -20.50
CA ARG A 1070 -33.07 6.72 -21.25
C ARG A 1070 -32.94 8.00 -20.44
N THR A 1071 -31.68 8.27 -20.07
CA THR A 1071 -31.02 9.58 -19.98
C THR A 1071 -31.31 10.60 -18.88
N ARG A 1072 -32.44 10.70 -18.14
CA ARG A 1072 -32.57 11.84 -17.17
C ARG A 1072 -33.30 11.60 -15.83
N PRO A 1073 -32.79 10.71 -14.95
CA PRO A 1073 -33.25 10.60 -13.54
C PRO A 1073 -33.26 11.93 -12.75
N ALA A 1074 -32.50 12.94 -13.20
CA ALA A 1074 -32.52 14.30 -12.66
C ALA A 1074 -33.85 15.07 -12.90
N GLU A 1075 -34.65 14.69 -13.91
CA GLU A 1075 -35.97 15.26 -14.18
C GLU A 1075 -37.04 14.66 -13.27
N ALA A 1076 -36.99 13.33 -13.05
CA ALA A 1076 -37.79 12.67 -12.01
C ALA A 1076 -37.45 13.21 -10.61
N ALA A 1077 -36.17 13.43 -10.32
CA ALA A 1077 -35.74 14.10 -9.08
C ALA A 1077 -36.33 15.52 -8.96
N ARG A 1078 -36.43 16.28 -10.06
CA ARG A 1078 -37.10 17.60 -10.07
C ARG A 1078 -38.58 17.49 -9.76
N ALA A 1079 -39.27 16.46 -10.24
CA ALA A 1079 -40.68 16.23 -9.89
C ALA A 1079 -40.83 15.97 -8.38
N VAL A 1080 -39.95 15.15 -7.78
CA VAL A 1080 -39.92 14.91 -6.33
C VAL A 1080 -39.67 16.22 -5.56
N LEU A 1081 -38.68 17.00 -5.98
CA LEU A 1081 -38.30 18.25 -5.32
C LEU A 1081 -39.33 19.38 -5.49
N GLY A 1082 -39.99 19.48 -6.65
CA GLY A 1082 -41.00 20.51 -6.91
C GLY A 1082 -42.34 20.25 -6.22
N ALA A 1083 -42.62 18.99 -5.90
CA ALA A 1083 -43.82 18.55 -5.19
C ALA A 1083 -43.63 18.50 -3.66
N ALA A 1084 -42.39 18.37 -3.18
CA ALA A 1084 -42.07 18.46 -1.77
C ALA A 1084 -42.03 19.94 -1.35
N GLU A 1085 -43.14 20.48 -0.83
CA GLU A 1085 -43.09 21.85 -0.29
C GLU A 1085 -42.06 21.96 0.85
N PRO A 1086 -41.28 23.06 0.94
CA PRO A 1086 -40.28 23.26 2.00
C PRO A 1086 -40.84 23.25 3.43
N ALA A 1087 -42.16 23.36 3.61
CA ALA A 1087 -42.84 23.27 4.89
C ALA A 1087 -43.39 21.86 5.22
N ALA A 1088 -43.32 20.91 4.26
CA ALA A 1088 -43.87 19.56 4.37
C ALA A 1088 -42.81 18.46 4.59
N LEU A 1089 -41.54 18.76 4.31
CA LEU A 1089 -40.35 18.01 4.75
C LEU A 1089 -39.88 18.56 6.10
#